data_AF-A0A8H4CXZ2-F1
#
_entry.id   AF-A0A8H4CXZ2-F1
#
_cell.length_a   1.000
_cell.length_b   1.000
_cell.length_c   1.000
_cell.angle_alpha   90.00
_cell.angle_beta   90.00
_cell.angle_gamma   90.00
#
_symmetry.space_group_name_H-M   'P 1'
#
loop_
_entity.id
_entity.type
_entity.pdbx_description
1 polymer ?
#
loop_
_entity_poly.entity_id
_entity_poly.type
_entity_poly.pdbx_seq_one_letter_code
_entity_poly.pdbx_strand_id
1 'polypeptide(L)'
;MWLINITDTKALHLEPFLGDPPAQYAILSHTWGDDEVTFDKFNALTLYSDSDFDRREFGTNTDIRNSAGFVKILNAALLARRHGFVYLWVDTCCIDKASSAELSESINSMYLWYLKATVCYAYLSDVHADGIRSMGQRESQFRTSRWFTRGWTLQELIAPRVVEFYASDWSLMDTKKPSGIDTLKAGNESFCQVLSEITGIYPDILAGTMLLSDVSVADKMRWASARETKRAEDIAYCLIGLFDVNMPLLYGEGSKAFIRLQEEILKETGDQSLFLWALGSMKSQESSGVQALHGLLADSPGAFSGLGIHHIRPLQPLDSEHSEPASMTSKGLRTNMLLFPIDSSDYFAVLDCTVFRSQSPLLREDVCILLKRLWGNQFARIDRGVTSGVQFFQDGVPDMKGKGATTMVYIKQKPSYALPEVTINPYMFKSAHDILPPPPSSSSSSSSSSSSSSSSSSSSSSSSSSSSSSSFSVMEAFPPERFSMTTSVVPIREPQSGLTIVTLRFGYRYEQDWYPLVDISVGLQSQFSEWNLCYEMHPFDGSNLQGVYESNRWLNLSSEAAFSSDIRFFGHALAHVTNHKHRGRRFLQLSVFMPKVNSAFLRSEDPQPADAIPALPRDVMHRIQDVTRQCCYQDRLEYIFSGDALLSPDGVRIGVEGIESIAKEFEDIVVPKRGWQTDMIQAVRNSDFSSIYSLTSNEKGLIECQTPEFDRFRPVHWAATKPYPVLMKTLLGLKADLTSQTQSGWMAVHIAILSQAYPTAEFLLDKTKRFYGQAGLTTNTGETLSHLLAAYAKDSNIGARELNQGMSSALKVVRGKIKPEYHTNCRGELPVHRAAANGNTVTSFFPGRKKGFPPQINETDLGGRSVLFHAACGGNETNIQELVRMGASLELVDHEGRGPLHAAVMANRPRAVRLLLELGAYPYTVTKSFGLTPLHFACIYGSHECIKPLLDSLYEGNDLITANRNKWSVGGPNFQPIHLAVSNGHVECTRELLSAGSDSNKLCNNYVRVKKPRRGPLDETEVVVLPSPMSPFELAVFVGNSTIASMISSHSTNWI
;
A
#
# COMPACT_ATOMS: atom_id res chain seq x y z
N MET A 1 -16.77 23.61 -1.78
CA MET A 1 -17.65 23.63 -0.58
C MET A 1 -17.21 24.75 0.36
N TRP A 2 -18.07 25.23 1.26
CA TRP A 2 -17.73 26.30 2.21
C TRP A 2 -17.54 25.75 3.62
N LEU A 3 -16.82 26.48 4.48
CA LEU A 3 -16.68 26.19 5.91
C LEU A 3 -16.94 27.44 6.74
N ILE A 4 -17.52 27.29 7.93
CA ILE A 4 -17.63 28.36 8.91
C ILE A 4 -16.28 28.48 9.61
N ASN A 5 -15.61 29.61 9.49
CA ASN A 5 -14.48 29.97 10.35
C ASN A 5 -15.02 30.31 11.74
N ILE A 6 -14.57 29.58 12.76
CA ILE A 6 -15.05 29.68 14.15
C ILE A 6 -14.02 30.29 15.11
N THR A 7 -12.95 30.93 14.58
CA THR A 7 -11.92 31.60 15.39
C THR A 7 -12.52 32.65 16.33
N ASP A 8 -13.30 33.59 15.79
CA ASP A 8 -14.16 34.48 16.57
C ASP A 8 -15.64 34.07 16.51
N THR A 9 -16.13 33.45 17.58
CA THR A 9 -17.55 33.09 17.75
C THR A 9 -18.51 34.29 17.84
N LYS A 10 -18.01 35.53 17.86
CA LYS A 10 -18.84 36.75 17.72
C LYS A 10 -19.03 37.19 16.27
N ALA A 11 -18.16 36.73 15.36
CA ALA A 11 -18.09 37.10 13.96
C ALA A 11 -17.82 35.84 13.10
N LEU A 12 -18.75 34.88 13.15
CA LEU A 12 -18.70 33.67 12.32
C LEU A 12 -18.84 34.03 10.85
N HIS A 13 -17.92 33.56 10.00
CA HIS A 13 -17.97 33.81 8.55
C HIS A 13 -17.70 32.57 7.70
N LEU A 14 -18.20 32.58 6.46
CA LEU A 14 -18.00 31.50 5.50
C LEU A 14 -16.72 31.71 4.70
N GLU A 15 -15.90 30.67 4.60
CA GLU A 15 -14.70 30.63 3.76
C GLU A 15 -14.82 29.53 2.69
N PRO A 16 -14.46 29.81 1.42
CA PRO A 16 -14.56 28.84 0.34
C PRO A 16 -13.34 27.90 0.31
N PHE A 17 -13.61 26.60 0.22
CA PHE A 17 -12.60 25.55 0.04
C PHE A 17 -12.82 24.85 -1.31
N LEU A 18 -11.77 24.85 -2.13
CA LEU A 18 -11.73 24.23 -3.45
C LEU A 18 -10.85 22.97 -3.39
N GLY A 19 -11.42 21.83 -3.78
CA GLY A 19 -10.75 20.53 -3.68
C GLY A 19 -10.91 19.90 -2.29
N ASP A 20 -9.79 19.43 -1.73
CA ASP A 20 -9.79 18.67 -0.49
C ASP A 20 -10.13 19.51 0.75
N PRO A 21 -10.85 18.94 1.75
CA PRO A 21 -11.12 19.63 3.01
C PRO A 21 -9.85 19.84 3.84
N PRO A 22 -9.83 20.83 4.76
CA PRO A 22 -8.68 21.09 5.62
C PRO A 22 -8.39 19.91 6.56
N ALA A 23 -7.13 19.82 7.00
CA ALA A 23 -6.62 18.68 7.78
C ALA A 23 -7.35 18.42 9.12
N GLN A 24 -7.95 19.46 9.72
CA GLN A 24 -8.76 19.34 10.94
C GLN A 24 -9.98 20.27 10.88
N TYR A 25 -11.16 19.70 11.09
CA TYR A 25 -12.43 20.41 11.19
C TYR A 25 -13.51 19.52 11.82
N ALA A 26 -14.55 20.15 12.36
CA ALA A 26 -15.73 19.48 12.87
C ALA A 26 -16.90 19.56 11.87
N ILE A 27 -17.82 18.60 11.96
CA ILE A 27 -19.09 18.60 11.22
C ILE A 27 -20.28 18.56 12.19
N LEU A 28 -21.34 19.30 11.90
CA LEU A 28 -22.65 19.16 12.55
C LEU A 28 -23.60 18.30 11.70
N SER A 29 -23.82 17.05 12.12
CA SER A 29 -24.94 16.23 11.67
C SER A 29 -26.20 16.60 12.44
N HIS A 30 -27.30 16.89 11.75
CA HIS A 30 -28.55 17.26 12.40
C HIS A 30 -29.77 17.01 11.51
N THR A 31 -30.96 17.17 12.07
CA THR A 31 -32.22 17.09 11.30
C THR A 31 -32.86 18.47 11.17
N TRP A 32 -33.13 18.91 9.95
CA TRP A 32 -33.62 20.27 9.66
C TRP A 32 -34.95 20.58 10.38
N GLY A 33 -35.00 21.70 11.10
CA GLY A 33 -36.23 22.30 11.64
C GLY A 33 -36.90 23.27 10.65
N ASP A 34 -37.87 24.04 11.13
CA ASP A 34 -38.57 25.04 10.32
C ASP A 34 -37.77 26.35 10.17
N ASP A 35 -36.95 26.71 11.18
CA ASP A 35 -36.15 27.94 11.25
C ASP A 35 -34.66 27.74 10.86
N GLU A 36 -34.38 26.96 9.82
CA GLU A 36 -33.00 26.75 9.37
C GLU A 36 -32.39 27.98 8.66
N VAL A 37 -31.09 28.17 8.91
CA VAL A 37 -30.28 29.21 8.27
C VAL A 37 -29.71 28.67 6.96
N THR A 38 -30.07 29.28 5.84
CA THR A 38 -29.53 28.96 4.51
C THR A 38 -28.20 29.67 4.27
N PHE A 39 -27.46 29.24 3.24
CA PHE A 39 -26.24 29.91 2.77
C PHE A 39 -26.42 31.43 2.62
N ASP A 40 -27.45 31.87 1.89
CA ASP A 40 -27.73 33.31 1.69
C ASP A 40 -28.00 34.06 2.99
N LYS A 41 -28.81 33.47 3.89
CA LYS A 41 -29.13 34.07 5.20
C LYS A 41 -27.88 34.18 6.09
N PHE A 42 -26.98 33.20 6.01
CA PHE A 42 -25.73 33.21 6.77
C PHE A 42 -24.74 34.23 6.18
N ASN A 43 -24.56 34.24 4.86
CA ASN A 43 -23.67 35.18 4.17
C ASN A 43 -24.15 36.64 4.30
N ALA A 44 -25.46 36.86 4.41
CA ALA A 44 -26.00 38.18 4.76
C ALA A 44 -25.59 38.65 6.17
N LEU A 45 -25.50 37.76 7.16
CA LEU A 45 -25.09 38.13 8.54
C LEU A 45 -23.64 38.61 8.63
N THR A 46 -22.76 38.11 7.75
CA THR A 46 -21.35 38.49 7.68
C THR A 46 -21.10 39.86 7.06
N LEU A 47 -22.00 40.33 6.19
CA LEU A 47 -21.82 41.60 5.47
C LEU A 47 -22.18 42.85 6.29
N TYR A 48 -22.74 42.69 7.50
CA TYR A 48 -23.21 43.79 8.35
C TYR A 48 -22.48 43.91 9.71
N SER A 49 -21.38 43.18 9.94
CA SER A 49 -20.55 43.35 11.15
C SER A 49 -19.48 44.44 10.97
N ASP A 50 -19.94 45.69 11.03
CA ASP A 50 -19.26 46.91 11.53
C ASP A 50 -19.68 48.16 10.74
N SER A 51 -20.03 49.22 11.49
CA SER A 51 -20.12 50.62 11.03
C SER A 51 -21.35 51.17 10.27
N ASP A 52 -22.59 50.72 10.55
CA ASP A 52 -23.75 51.60 10.33
C ASP A 52 -24.82 51.52 11.45
N PHE A 53 -24.88 52.59 12.25
CA PHE A 53 -25.89 52.81 13.28
C PHE A 53 -26.85 53.89 12.80
N ASP A 54 -27.68 53.60 11.79
CA ASP A 54 -28.84 54.44 11.53
C ASP A 54 -30.08 53.63 11.13
N ARG A 55 -31.22 54.03 11.72
CA ARG A 55 -32.50 53.33 11.56
C ARG A 55 -33.29 53.95 10.41
N ARG A 56 -33.52 53.18 9.34
CA ARG A 56 -34.85 53.06 8.68
C ARG A 56 -34.88 52.08 7.49
N GLU A 57 -36.08 51.51 7.29
CA GLU A 57 -36.62 51.00 6.01
C GLU A 57 -35.73 50.00 5.25
N PHE A 58 -35.94 48.68 5.34
CA PHE A 58 -37.16 47.98 4.90
C PHE A 58 -37.52 46.77 5.80
N GLY A 59 -38.75 46.25 5.66
CA GLY A 59 -39.34 45.30 6.60
C GLY A 59 -38.78 43.86 6.59
N THR A 60 -39.19 43.11 7.61
CA THR A 60 -39.08 41.64 7.75
C THR A 60 -37.67 41.03 7.78
N ASN A 61 -36.78 41.55 8.63
CA ASN A 61 -35.65 40.78 9.14
C ASN A 61 -35.73 40.66 10.67
N THR A 62 -36.59 39.75 11.15
CA THR A 62 -36.55 39.23 12.53
C THR A 62 -35.16 38.68 12.81
N ASP A 63 -34.52 39.07 13.92
CA ASP A 63 -33.14 38.73 14.28
C ASP A 63 -32.76 37.28 13.93
N ILE A 64 -32.05 37.08 12.80
CA ILE A 64 -31.61 35.73 12.39
C ILE A 64 -30.68 35.15 13.47
N ARG A 65 -29.95 36.00 14.19
CA ARG A 65 -29.11 35.65 15.36
C ARG A 65 -29.90 35.05 16.54
N ASN A 66 -31.20 35.32 16.63
CA ASN A 66 -32.11 34.78 17.64
C ASN A 66 -32.92 33.57 17.14
N SER A 67 -32.72 33.14 15.88
CA SER A 67 -33.40 31.96 15.33
C SER A 67 -32.85 30.67 15.93
N ALA A 68 -33.71 29.66 16.14
CA ALA A 68 -33.31 28.37 16.70
C ALA A 68 -32.23 27.67 15.84
N GLY A 69 -32.31 27.81 14.51
CA GLY A 69 -31.29 27.30 13.58
C GLY A 69 -29.92 27.97 13.78
N PHE A 70 -29.88 29.29 13.99
CA PHE A 70 -28.61 29.98 14.25
C PHE A 70 -28.04 29.65 15.63
N VAL A 71 -28.87 29.57 16.67
CA VAL A 71 -28.42 29.19 18.03
C VAL A 71 -27.81 27.78 18.03
N LYS A 72 -28.39 26.84 17.28
CA LYS A 72 -27.83 25.49 17.07
C LYS A 72 -26.45 25.54 16.40
N ILE A 73 -26.28 26.35 15.33
CA ILE A 73 -24.97 26.52 14.66
C ILE A 73 -23.95 27.18 15.59
N LEU A 74 -24.36 28.20 16.37
CA LEU A 74 -23.50 28.88 17.33
C LEU A 74 -23.04 27.94 18.47
N ASN A 75 -23.92 27.09 18.98
CA ASN A 75 -23.57 26.09 19.99
C ASN A 75 -22.60 25.03 19.43
N ALA A 76 -22.83 24.57 18.19
CA ALA A 76 -21.88 23.69 17.48
C ALA A 76 -20.51 24.36 17.30
N ALA A 77 -20.46 25.65 16.93
CA ALA A 77 -19.23 26.41 16.79
C ALA A 77 -18.50 26.62 18.13
N LEU A 78 -19.25 26.87 19.21
CA LEU A 78 -18.70 26.97 20.56
C LEU A 78 -18.14 25.63 21.05
N LEU A 79 -18.80 24.51 20.75
CA LEU A 79 -18.32 23.16 21.05
C LEU A 79 -17.06 22.82 20.24
N ALA A 80 -17.10 23.02 18.93
CA ALA A 80 -15.98 22.83 18.03
C ALA A 80 -14.73 23.62 18.47
N ARG A 81 -14.90 24.90 18.86
CA ARG A 81 -13.78 25.71 19.35
C ARG A 81 -13.25 25.23 20.70
N ARG A 82 -14.10 24.69 21.59
CA ARG A 82 -13.63 24.05 22.84
C ARG A 82 -12.81 22.79 22.57
N HIS A 83 -13.11 22.07 21.49
CA HIS A 83 -12.36 20.89 21.04
C HIS A 83 -11.14 21.27 20.18
N GLY A 84 -10.82 22.57 20.04
CA GLY A 84 -9.63 23.07 19.35
C GLY A 84 -9.78 23.34 17.85
N PHE A 85 -10.98 23.17 17.27
CA PHE A 85 -11.17 23.34 15.83
C PHE A 85 -11.23 24.81 15.39
N VAL A 86 -10.74 25.05 14.18
CA VAL A 86 -10.75 26.35 13.47
C VAL A 86 -11.95 26.47 12.52
N TYR A 87 -12.47 25.33 12.04
CA TYR A 87 -13.55 25.25 11.06
C TYR A 87 -14.68 24.32 11.50
N LEU A 88 -15.90 24.70 11.17
CA LEU A 88 -17.12 23.90 11.30
C LEU A 88 -17.84 23.81 9.95
N TRP A 89 -18.30 22.62 9.58
CA TRP A 89 -19.19 22.42 8.43
C TRP A 89 -20.63 22.14 8.88
N VAL A 90 -21.61 22.75 8.18
CA VAL A 90 -23.04 22.53 8.39
C VAL A 90 -23.77 22.55 7.04
N ASP A 91 -24.40 21.44 6.66
CA ASP A 91 -25.06 21.24 5.36
C ASP A 91 -26.15 22.28 5.01
N THR A 92 -26.75 22.95 6.01
CA THR A 92 -27.78 23.98 5.80
C THR A 92 -27.22 25.28 5.24
N CYS A 93 -26.03 25.71 5.69
CA CYS A 93 -25.42 27.00 5.36
C CYS A 93 -24.01 26.95 4.73
N CYS A 94 -23.39 25.77 4.60
CA CYS A 94 -22.06 25.58 3.97
C CYS A 94 -22.10 25.07 2.52
N ILE A 95 -23.29 25.02 1.92
CA ILE A 95 -23.53 24.65 0.52
C ILE A 95 -24.41 25.73 -0.11
N ASP A 96 -23.96 26.37 -1.18
CA ASP A 96 -24.85 27.17 -2.02
C ASP A 96 -25.82 26.25 -2.78
N LYS A 97 -27.09 26.32 -2.40
CA LYS A 97 -28.18 25.54 -3.01
C LYS A 97 -28.83 26.26 -4.21
N ALA A 98 -28.46 27.50 -4.49
CA ALA A 98 -28.85 28.22 -5.70
C ALA A 98 -27.96 27.85 -6.90
N SER A 99 -26.65 27.60 -6.66
CA SER A 99 -25.74 27.04 -7.66
C SER A 99 -25.98 25.54 -7.84
N SER A 100 -26.61 25.14 -8.96
CA SER A 100 -26.83 23.73 -9.28
C SER A 100 -25.52 22.95 -9.49
N ALA A 101 -24.45 23.63 -9.92
CA ALA A 101 -23.12 23.05 -10.04
C ALA A 101 -22.50 22.77 -8.67
N GLU A 102 -22.50 23.75 -7.75
CA GLU A 102 -21.98 23.57 -6.40
C GLU A 102 -22.78 22.53 -5.62
N LEU A 103 -24.11 22.51 -5.76
CA LEU A 103 -24.98 21.50 -5.15
C LEU A 103 -24.64 20.09 -5.64
N SER A 104 -24.39 19.93 -6.95
CA SER A 104 -24.03 18.62 -7.53
C SER A 104 -22.64 18.17 -7.09
N GLU A 105 -21.65 19.07 -7.07
CA GLU A 105 -20.30 18.80 -6.57
C GLU A 105 -20.36 18.40 -5.08
N SER A 106 -20.98 19.24 -4.25
CA SER A 106 -21.04 19.07 -2.80
C SER A 106 -21.75 17.79 -2.37
N ILE A 107 -22.77 17.34 -3.09
CA ILE A 107 -23.48 16.08 -2.80
C ILE A 107 -22.64 14.86 -3.20
N ASN A 108 -21.99 14.87 -4.38
CA ASN A 108 -21.11 13.77 -4.78
C ASN A 108 -19.86 13.68 -3.88
N SER A 109 -19.35 14.80 -3.35
CA SER A 109 -18.25 14.80 -2.37
C SER A 109 -18.67 14.63 -0.91
N MET A 110 -19.96 14.71 -0.56
CA MET A 110 -20.41 14.84 0.84
C MET A 110 -19.88 13.73 1.75
N TYR A 111 -19.89 12.49 1.28
CA TYR A 111 -19.39 11.33 2.01
C TYR A 111 -17.90 11.46 2.35
N LEU A 112 -17.08 11.95 1.41
CA LEU A 112 -15.65 12.18 1.62
C LEU A 112 -15.39 13.24 2.70
N TRP A 113 -16.25 14.27 2.78
CA TRP A 113 -16.17 15.27 3.83
C TRP A 113 -16.49 14.66 5.20
N TYR A 114 -17.60 13.93 5.34
CA TYR A 114 -17.88 13.18 6.56
C TYR A 114 -16.77 12.18 6.94
N LEU A 115 -16.15 11.50 5.98
CA LEU A 115 -15.03 10.58 6.19
C LEU A 115 -13.74 11.27 6.66
N LYS A 116 -13.44 12.46 6.13
CA LYS A 116 -12.24 13.26 6.47
C LYS A 116 -12.41 14.14 7.70
N ALA A 117 -13.63 14.34 8.20
CA ALA A 117 -13.90 15.12 9.41
C ALA A 117 -13.23 14.50 10.65
N THR A 118 -12.67 15.35 11.52
CA THR A 118 -12.04 14.88 12.77
C THR A 118 -13.09 14.39 13.78
N VAL A 119 -14.23 15.07 13.84
CA VAL A 119 -15.40 14.68 14.65
C VAL A 119 -16.69 15.10 13.95
N CYS A 120 -17.72 14.26 14.07
CA CYS A 120 -19.09 14.57 13.69
C CYS A 120 -19.93 14.71 14.96
N TYR A 121 -20.57 15.87 15.16
CA TYR A 121 -21.53 16.11 16.23
C TYR A 121 -22.92 15.74 15.71
N ALA A 122 -23.51 14.65 16.21
CA ALA A 122 -24.89 14.27 15.91
C ALA A 122 -25.84 14.93 16.91
N TYR A 123 -26.55 15.97 16.47
CA TYR A 123 -27.47 16.74 17.32
C TYR A 123 -28.92 16.24 17.18
N LEU A 124 -29.44 15.66 18.27
CA LEU A 124 -30.76 15.04 18.35
C LEU A 124 -31.74 16.02 19.01
N SER A 125 -32.37 16.87 18.19
CA SER A 125 -33.31 17.92 18.62
C SER A 125 -34.56 17.42 19.35
N ASP A 126 -34.89 16.14 19.20
CA ASP A 126 -36.09 15.47 19.75
C ASP A 126 -35.80 14.59 20.98
N VAL A 127 -34.57 14.61 21.50
CA VAL A 127 -34.14 13.86 22.69
C VAL A 127 -33.75 14.82 23.81
N HIS A 128 -34.25 14.58 25.02
CA HIS A 128 -33.87 15.35 26.22
C HIS A 128 -32.81 14.61 27.05
N ALA A 129 -32.07 15.33 27.90
CA ALA A 129 -30.99 14.78 28.71
C ALA A 129 -31.41 13.58 29.60
N ASP A 130 -32.66 13.53 30.07
CA ASP A 130 -33.19 12.38 30.83
C ASP A 130 -33.19 11.07 30.01
N GLY A 131 -33.22 11.17 28.67
CA GLY A 131 -33.10 10.04 27.74
C GLY A 131 -31.77 9.30 27.80
N ILE A 132 -30.71 9.95 28.33
CA ILE A 132 -29.39 9.31 28.55
C ILE A 132 -29.53 8.10 29.50
N ARG A 133 -30.45 8.17 30.48
CA ARG A 133 -30.66 7.11 31.47
C ARG A 133 -31.46 5.91 30.93
N SER A 134 -32.05 6.01 29.74
CA SER A 134 -32.97 5.01 29.19
C SER A 134 -32.56 4.44 27.83
N MET A 135 -31.42 4.82 27.24
CA MET A 135 -30.99 4.38 25.89
C MET A 135 -31.06 2.87 25.64
N GLY A 136 -30.78 2.04 26.66
CA GLY A 136 -30.89 0.57 26.57
C GLY A 136 -32.32 0.04 26.42
N GLN A 137 -33.36 0.82 26.78
CA GLN A 137 -34.76 0.46 26.69
C GLN A 137 -35.28 0.60 25.25
N ARG A 138 -36.08 -0.38 24.80
CA ARG A 138 -36.59 -0.47 23.41
C ARG A 138 -37.41 0.75 22.95
N GLU A 139 -38.10 1.42 23.86
CA GLU A 139 -39.00 2.55 23.57
C GLU A 139 -38.42 3.91 24.01
N SER A 140 -37.10 4.00 24.21
CA SER A 140 -36.44 5.26 24.59
C SER A 140 -36.45 6.30 23.46
N GLN A 141 -36.51 7.58 23.84
CA GLN A 141 -36.47 8.73 22.91
C GLN A 141 -35.27 8.68 21.96
N PHE A 142 -34.14 8.12 22.42
CA PHE A 142 -32.96 7.91 21.58
C PHE A 142 -33.25 6.95 20.42
N ARG A 143 -33.81 5.77 20.71
CA ARG A 143 -34.09 4.74 19.69
C ARG A 143 -35.20 5.14 18.72
N THR A 144 -36.13 6.01 19.15
CA THR A 144 -37.22 6.54 18.32
C THR A 144 -36.92 7.90 17.71
N SER A 145 -35.72 8.46 17.91
CA SER A 145 -35.34 9.77 17.36
C SER A 145 -35.42 9.78 15.84
N ARG A 146 -36.00 10.86 15.31
CA ARG A 146 -36.11 11.15 13.87
C ARG A 146 -34.75 11.25 13.18
N TRP A 147 -33.64 11.35 13.92
CA TRP A 147 -32.31 11.26 13.33
C TRP A 147 -32.10 9.91 12.65
N PHE A 148 -32.44 8.80 13.32
CA PHE A 148 -32.26 7.45 12.77
C PHE A 148 -33.17 7.11 11.58
N THR A 149 -34.23 7.87 11.33
CA THR A 149 -35.12 7.66 10.17
C THR A 149 -34.77 8.53 8.96
N ARG A 150 -33.79 9.46 9.03
CA ARG A 150 -33.50 10.37 7.91
C ARG A 150 -32.44 9.80 6.97
N GLY A 151 -32.70 9.84 5.65
CA GLY A 151 -31.82 9.31 4.60
C GLY A 151 -30.35 9.75 4.72
N TRP A 152 -30.11 11.06 4.66
CA TRP A 152 -28.77 11.64 4.70
C TRP A 152 -27.95 11.18 5.91
N THR A 153 -28.53 11.17 7.11
CA THR A 153 -27.84 10.75 8.35
C THR A 153 -27.27 9.33 8.36
N LEU A 154 -27.64 8.45 7.40
CA LEU A 154 -27.03 7.14 7.26
C LEU A 154 -25.53 7.24 6.93
N GLN A 155 -25.16 8.06 5.95
CA GLN A 155 -23.74 8.31 5.64
C GLN A 155 -23.04 9.14 6.74
N GLU A 156 -23.78 10.03 7.40
CA GLU A 156 -23.28 10.86 8.51
C GLU A 156 -22.98 10.02 9.78
N LEU A 157 -23.64 8.86 9.92
CA LEU A 157 -23.33 7.85 10.93
C LEU A 157 -22.12 6.99 10.53
N ILE A 158 -22.11 6.52 9.28
CA ILE A 158 -21.15 5.50 8.82
C ILE A 158 -19.77 6.12 8.56
N ALA A 159 -19.72 7.18 7.75
CA ALA A 159 -18.47 7.71 7.20
C ALA A 159 -17.50 8.30 8.25
N PRO A 160 -17.94 9.12 9.24
CA PRO A 160 -17.02 9.68 10.22
C PRO A 160 -16.48 8.61 11.15
N ARG A 161 -15.18 8.66 11.43
CA ARG A 161 -14.55 7.77 12.42
C ARG A 161 -15.10 8.00 13.82
N VAL A 162 -15.32 9.26 14.20
CA VAL A 162 -15.86 9.65 15.51
C VAL A 162 -17.19 10.38 15.32
N VAL A 163 -18.25 9.89 15.98
CA VAL A 163 -19.56 10.55 16.05
C VAL A 163 -19.95 10.69 17.53
N GLU A 164 -20.04 11.93 18.00
CA GLU A 164 -20.49 12.26 19.35
C GLU A 164 -21.99 12.62 19.32
N PHE A 165 -22.79 11.95 20.13
CA PHE A 165 -24.25 12.15 20.16
C PHE A 165 -24.64 13.15 21.25
N TYR A 166 -25.35 14.21 20.85
CA TYR A 166 -25.79 15.29 21.74
C TYR A 166 -27.31 15.40 21.78
N ALA A 167 -27.87 15.54 22.97
CA ALA A 167 -29.29 15.83 23.18
C ALA A 167 -29.63 17.29 22.86
N SER A 168 -30.92 17.63 22.86
CA SER A 168 -31.47 18.97 22.59
C SER A 168 -30.91 20.11 23.45
N ASP A 169 -30.34 19.81 24.63
CA ASP A 169 -29.68 20.77 25.52
C ASP A 169 -28.15 20.83 25.37
N TRP A 170 -27.59 20.13 24.37
CA TRP A 170 -26.16 19.92 24.16
C TRP A 170 -25.46 19.14 25.29
N SER A 171 -26.19 18.33 26.06
CA SER A 171 -25.57 17.28 26.88
C SER A 171 -25.05 16.13 26.00
N LEU A 172 -23.80 15.71 26.24
CA LEU A 172 -23.19 14.55 25.58
C LEU A 172 -23.86 13.27 26.10
N MET A 173 -24.39 12.46 25.18
CA MET A 173 -25.04 11.19 25.48
C MET A 173 -24.03 10.04 25.50
N ASP A 174 -23.38 9.80 24.36
CA ASP A 174 -22.36 8.75 24.16
C ASP A 174 -21.58 9.02 22.84
N THR A 175 -20.64 8.15 22.48
CA THR A 175 -19.74 8.36 21.33
C THR A 175 -19.47 7.07 20.55
N LYS A 176 -19.75 7.08 19.25
CA LYS A 176 -19.22 6.08 18.30
C LYS A 176 -17.76 6.45 18.02
N LYS A 177 -16.81 5.59 18.37
CA LYS A 177 -15.37 5.74 18.04
C LYS A 177 -14.68 4.39 17.82
N PRO A 178 -13.56 4.33 17.08
CA PRO A 178 -12.89 3.07 16.76
C PRO A 178 -12.43 2.26 17.98
N SER A 179 -12.58 0.94 17.89
CA SER A 179 -12.11 -0.01 18.91
C SER A 179 -10.59 0.03 19.05
N GLY A 180 -10.09 0.67 20.11
CA GLY A 180 -8.67 0.82 20.41
C GLY A 180 -8.25 2.18 20.96
N ILE A 181 -9.17 3.15 21.03
CA ILE A 181 -8.87 4.52 21.50
C ILE A 181 -9.04 4.71 23.02
N ASP A 182 -9.87 3.91 23.70
CA ASP A 182 -9.99 3.90 25.18
C ASP A 182 -10.46 2.53 25.70
N THR A 183 -9.63 1.82 26.47
CA THR A 183 -9.97 0.50 27.07
C THR A 183 -10.16 0.55 28.60
N LEU A 184 -10.73 1.65 29.11
CA LEU A 184 -11.02 1.82 30.55
C LEU A 184 -12.51 2.08 30.90
N LYS A 185 -13.43 1.99 29.94
CA LYS A 185 -14.87 1.87 30.20
C LYS A 185 -15.47 0.73 29.39
N ALA A 186 -16.09 -0.23 30.08
CA ALA A 186 -16.78 -1.38 29.49
C ALA A 186 -18.13 -1.02 28.83
N GLY A 187 -18.17 0.06 28.05
CA GLY A 187 -19.39 0.63 27.45
C GLY A 187 -19.31 0.94 25.94
N ASN A 188 -18.12 1.00 25.33
CA ASN A 188 -18.02 1.36 23.91
C ASN A 188 -18.58 0.25 22.98
N GLU A 189 -18.38 -1.02 23.35
CA GLU A 189 -18.99 -2.17 22.67
C GLU A 189 -20.51 -2.18 22.81
N SER A 190 -21.06 -1.77 23.96
CA SER A 190 -22.52 -1.72 24.16
C SER A 190 -23.17 -0.56 23.41
N PHE A 191 -22.51 0.58 23.21
CA PHE A 191 -23.07 1.68 22.41
C PHE A 191 -23.12 1.35 20.91
N CYS A 192 -22.05 0.78 20.33
CA CYS A 192 -22.09 0.28 18.95
C CYS A 192 -23.14 -0.84 18.76
N GLN A 193 -23.36 -1.68 19.78
CA GLN A 193 -24.44 -2.67 19.79
C GLN A 193 -25.82 -2.02 19.81
N VAL A 194 -26.05 -0.98 20.62
CA VAL A 194 -27.32 -0.22 20.62
C VAL A 194 -27.58 0.45 19.27
N LEU A 195 -26.55 1.06 18.65
CA LEU A 195 -26.65 1.63 17.31
C LEU A 195 -26.94 0.57 16.23
N SER A 196 -26.33 -0.60 16.32
CA SER A 196 -26.60 -1.76 15.45
C SER A 196 -28.06 -2.24 15.58
N GLU A 197 -28.59 -2.34 16.81
CA GLU A 197 -30.00 -2.71 17.03
C GLU A 197 -31.02 -1.71 16.46
N ILE A 198 -30.68 -0.42 16.42
CA ILE A 198 -31.53 0.63 15.83
C ILE A 198 -31.46 0.61 14.30
N THR A 199 -30.26 0.47 13.74
CA THR A 199 -29.99 0.74 12.32
C THR A 199 -29.82 -0.49 11.43
N GLY A 200 -29.59 -1.65 12.02
CA GLY A 200 -29.20 -2.88 11.32
C GLY A 200 -27.77 -2.89 10.77
N ILE A 201 -26.97 -1.84 11.02
CA ILE A 201 -25.56 -1.76 10.61
C ILE A 201 -24.73 -2.67 11.52
N TYR A 202 -23.75 -3.39 10.95
CA TYR A 202 -22.91 -4.29 11.74
C TYR A 202 -22.11 -3.54 12.82
N PRO A 203 -22.01 -4.07 14.06
CA PRO A 203 -21.19 -3.47 15.11
C PRO A 203 -19.75 -3.23 14.65
N ASP A 204 -19.18 -4.12 13.83
CA ASP A 204 -17.82 -3.98 13.28
C ASP A 204 -17.65 -2.81 12.30
N ILE A 205 -18.69 -2.48 11.53
CA ILE A 205 -18.69 -1.29 10.65
C ILE A 205 -18.78 -0.02 11.51
N LEU A 206 -19.61 -0.04 12.56
CA LEU A 206 -19.73 1.09 13.49
C LEU A 206 -18.47 1.29 14.35
N ALA A 207 -17.77 0.20 14.69
CA ALA A 207 -16.51 0.18 15.41
C ALA A 207 -15.28 0.43 14.52
N GLY A 208 -15.44 0.49 13.20
CA GLY A 208 -14.35 0.67 12.23
C GLY A 208 -13.38 -0.52 12.15
N THR A 209 -13.80 -1.71 12.57
CA THR A 209 -13.02 -2.98 12.50
C THR A 209 -13.24 -3.73 11.18
N MET A 210 -14.34 -3.45 10.46
CA MET A 210 -14.65 -3.98 9.13
C MET A 210 -14.67 -2.85 8.09
N LEU A 211 -14.27 -3.14 6.85
CA LEU A 211 -14.35 -2.20 5.73
C LEU A 211 -15.69 -2.31 5.00
N LEU A 212 -16.18 -1.18 4.47
CA LEU A 212 -17.40 -1.17 3.65
C LEU A 212 -17.24 -1.89 2.31
N SER A 213 -16.01 -2.10 1.81
CA SER A 213 -15.74 -2.95 0.64
C SER A 213 -16.20 -4.39 0.84
N ASP A 214 -16.20 -4.86 2.08
CA ASP A 214 -16.39 -6.28 2.43
C ASP A 214 -17.87 -6.61 2.69
N VAL A 215 -18.74 -5.58 2.64
CA VAL A 215 -20.18 -5.69 2.87
C VAL A 215 -20.93 -5.67 1.54
N SER A 216 -21.85 -6.64 1.39
CA SER A 216 -22.70 -6.78 0.22
C SER A 216 -23.52 -5.53 -0.11
N VAL A 217 -23.85 -5.36 -1.39
CA VAL A 217 -24.76 -4.31 -1.88
C VAL A 217 -26.14 -4.44 -1.21
N ALA A 218 -26.63 -5.67 -1.03
CA ALA A 218 -27.91 -5.92 -0.37
C ALA A 218 -27.96 -5.44 1.09
N ASP A 219 -26.91 -5.69 1.88
CA ASP A 219 -26.86 -5.26 3.29
C ASP A 219 -26.80 -3.73 3.41
N LYS A 220 -26.01 -3.07 2.54
CA LYS A 220 -25.98 -1.60 2.45
C LYS A 220 -27.34 -1.01 2.09
N MET A 221 -28.04 -1.60 1.11
CA MET A 221 -29.42 -1.22 0.76
C MET A 221 -30.38 -1.45 1.93
N ARG A 222 -30.19 -2.53 2.70
CA ARG A 222 -30.99 -2.82 3.89
C ARG A 222 -30.82 -1.75 4.97
N TRP A 223 -29.62 -1.21 5.21
CA TRP A 223 -29.43 -0.10 6.17
C TRP A 223 -30.18 1.18 5.78
N ALA A 224 -30.48 1.35 4.49
CA ALA A 224 -31.31 2.42 3.96
C ALA A 224 -32.82 2.12 3.94
N SER A 225 -33.24 0.88 4.21
CA SER A 225 -34.64 0.43 4.05
C SER A 225 -35.67 1.14 4.93
N ALA A 226 -35.27 1.56 6.14
CA ALA A 226 -36.09 2.28 7.11
C ALA A 226 -35.87 3.81 7.06
N ARG A 227 -35.21 4.32 6.02
CA ARG A 227 -34.86 5.73 5.88
C ARG A 227 -35.85 6.47 4.98
N GLU A 228 -36.20 7.69 5.39
CA GLU A 228 -37.12 8.60 4.73
C GLU A 228 -36.41 9.89 4.29
N THR A 229 -36.88 10.45 3.17
CA THR A 229 -36.35 11.65 2.54
C THR A 229 -37.48 12.61 2.14
N LYS A 230 -37.18 13.91 2.04
CA LYS A 230 -38.21 14.94 1.74
C LYS A 230 -38.59 14.98 0.26
N ARG A 231 -37.65 14.67 -0.64
CA ARG A 231 -37.89 14.45 -2.07
C ARG A 231 -37.65 12.98 -2.40
N ALA A 232 -38.43 12.43 -3.33
CA ALA A 232 -38.35 11.01 -3.68
C ALA A 232 -36.97 10.63 -4.28
N GLU A 233 -36.31 11.56 -4.96
CA GLU A 233 -34.99 11.37 -5.56
C GLU A 233 -33.85 11.32 -4.53
N ASP A 234 -34.01 12.03 -3.40
CA ASP A 234 -32.97 12.13 -2.37
C ASP A 234 -32.65 10.77 -1.74
N ILE A 235 -33.55 9.77 -1.82
CA ILE A 235 -33.28 8.39 -1.36
C ILE A 235 -32.15 7.71 -2.16
N ALA A 236 -31.93 8.15 -3.40
CA ALA A 236 -30.79 7.72 -4.21
C ALA A 236 -29.57 8.57 -3.88
N TYR A 237 -29.73 9.90 -3.86
CA TYR A 237 -28.62 10.84 -3.70
C TYR A 237 -27.95 10.76 -2.32
N CYS A 238 -28.67 10.36 -1.26
CA CYS A 238 -28.08 10.14 0.06
C CYS A 238 -27.27 8.83 0.18
N LEU A 239 -27.26 7.99 -0.86
CA LEU A 239 -26.57 6.69 -0.88
C LEU A 239 -25.35 6.66 -1.81
N ILE A 240 -25.19 7.64 -2.72
CA ILE A 240 -24.14 7.61 -3.75
C ILE A 240 -22.74 7.40 -3.16
N GLY A 241 -22.40 8.10 -2.09
CA GLY A 241 -21.11 7.95 -1.42
C GLY A 241 -20.97 6.70 -0.54
N LEU A 242 -22.08 6.11 -0.07
CA LEU A 242 -22.05 4.81 0.62
C LEU A 242 -21.70 3.64 -0.34
N PHE A 243 -22.00 3.83 -1.63
CA PHE A 243 -21.67 2.90 -2.71
C PHE A 243 -20.45 3.31 -3.55
N ASP A 244 -19.82 4.45 -3.22
CA ASP A 244 -18.68 5.03 -3.96
C ASP A 244 -18.94 5.23 -5.47
N VAL A 245 -20.15 5.72 -5.80
CA VAL A 245 -20.57 6.02 -7.18
C VAL A 245 -20.85 7.51 -7.37
N ASN A 246 -20.61 8.01 -8.59
CA ASN A 246 -20.89 9.40 -8.97
C ASN A 246 -22.06 9.45 -9.95
N MET A 247 -23.04 10.33 -9.72
CA MET A 247 -24.18 10.49 -10.64
C MET A 247 -24.74 11.92 -10.69
N PRO A 248 -25.18 12.41 -11.86
CA PRO A 248 -25.84 13.72 -11.96
C PRO A 248 -27.12 13.81 -11.12
N LEU A 249 -27.40 14.97 -10.53
CA LEU A 249 -28.63 15.22 -9.78
C LEU A 249 -29.74 15.73 -10.71
N LEU A 250 -30.82 14.96 -10.85
CA LEU A 250 -31.94 15.23 -11.76
C LEU A 250 -33.26 15.31 -10.97
N TYR A 251 -33.41 16.38 -10.18
CA TYR A 251 -34.64 16.63 -9.42
C TYR A 251 -35.87 16.72 -10.34
N GLY A 252 -36.90 15.94 -10.05
CA GLY A 252 -38.10 15.74 -10.88
C GLY A 252 -38.19 14.36 -11.54
N GLU A 253 -37.16 13.50 -11.44
CA GLU A 253 -37.21 12.13 -11.98
C GLU A 253 -37.97 11.12 -11.09
N GLY A 254 -38.24 11.47 -9.83
CA GLY A 254 -38.91 10.61 -8.85
C GLY A 254 -38.12 9.33 -8.52
N SER A 255 -38.81 8.20 -8.36
CA SER A 255 -38.18 6.90 -8.04
C SER A 255 -37.22 6.37 -9.10
N LYS A 256 -37.17 6.97 -10.29
CA LYS A 256 -36.16 6.64 -11.32
C LYS A 256 -34.73 6.90 -10.85
N ALA A 257 -34.53 7.87 -9.95
CA ALA A 257 -33.22 8.15 -9.37
C ALA A 257 -32.61 6.90 -8.70
N PHE A 258 -33.44 6.11 -8.03
CA PHE A 258 -33.00 4.90 -7.33
C PHE A 258 -32.71 3.73 -8.29
N ILE A 259 -33.40 3.64 -9.43
CA ILE A 259 -33.02 2.72 -10.51
C ILE A 259 -31.66 3.13 -11.08
N ARG A 260 -31.47 4.42 -11.38
CA ARG A 260 -30.22 4.95 -11.92
C ARG A 260 -29.04 4.77 -10.96
N LEU A 261 -29.23 4.90 -9.65
CA LEU A 261 -28.22 4.54 -8.64
C LEU A 261 -27.75 3.09 -8.80
N GLN A 262 -28.69 2.14 -8.94
CA GLN A 262 -28.36 0.72 -9.12
C GLN A 262 -27.67 0.45 -10.47
N GLU A 263 -28.02 1.20 -11.51
CA GLU A 263 -27.33 1.15 -12.81
C GLU A 263 -25.88 1.66 -12.73
N GLU A 264 -25.57 2.65 -11.89
CA GLU A 264 -24.19 3.08 -11.63
C GLU A 264 -23.43 2.04 -10.78
N ILE A 265 -24.06 1.50 -9.72
CA ILE A 265 -23.46 0.43 -8.89
C ILE A 265 -23.04 -0.78 -9.74
N LEU A 266 -23.86 -1.19 -10.72
CA LEU A 266 -23.55 -2.30 -11.63
C LEU A 266 -22.35 -2.08 -12.56
N LYS A 267 -21.85 -0.84 -12.70
CA LYS A 267 -20.63 -0.56 -13.48
C LYS A 267 -19.36 -0.83 -12.67
N GLU A 268 -19.42 -0.58 -11.37
CA GLU A 268 -18.26 -0.67 -10.46
C GLU A 268 -18.19 -2.03 -9.73
N THR A 269 -19.30 -2.76 -9.58
CA THR A 269 -19.30 -4.08 -8.91
C THR A 269 -20.14 -5.15 -9.62
N GLY A 270 -19.63 -6.39 -9.58
CA GLY A 270 -20.34 -7.60 -10.03
C GLY A 270 -21.17 -8.28 -8.93
N ASP A 271 -21.37 -7.65 -7.77
CA ASP A 271 -22.11 -8.22 -6.64
C ASP A 271 -23.60 -8.44 -6.97
N GLN A 272 -23.94 -9.70 -7.25
CA GLN A 272 -25.31 -10.11 -7.58
C GLN A 272 -26.30 -10.06 -6.40
N SER A 273 -25.83 -9.78 -5.17
CA SER A 273 -26.74 -9.51 -4.04
C SER A 273 -27.64 -8.29 -4.30
N LEU A 274 -27.26 -7.40 -5.23
CA LEU A 274 -28.14 -6.33 -5.70
C LEU A 274 -29.52 -6.83 -6.20
N PHE A 275 -29.62 -8.06 -6.70
CA PHE A 275 -30.88 -8.67 -7.13
C PHE A 275 -31.66 -9.36 -5.98
N LEU A 276 -31.06 -9.47 -4.79
CA LEU A 276 -31.59 -10.16 -3.61
C LEU A 276 -32.52 -9.26 -2.77
N TRP A 277 -33.70 -8.98 -3.31
CA TRP A 277 -34.77 -8.21 -2.65
C TRP A 277 -36.13 -8.93 -2.77
N ALA A 278 -37.11 -8.58 -1.94
CA ALA A 278 -38.42 -9.24 -1.91
C ALA A 278 -39.41 -8.63 -2.93
N LEU A 279 -40.05 -9.47 -3.76
CA LEU A 279 -41.24 -9.06 -4.50
C LEU A 279 -42.39 -8.85 -3.50
N GLY A 280 -42.76 -7.59 -3.27
CA GLY A 280 -43.66 -7.23 -2.18
C GLY A 280 -45.06 -7.85 -2.31
N SER A 281 -45.58 -8.39 -1.21
CA SER A 281 -46.99 -8.77 -1.08
C SER A 281 -47.88 -7.53 -0.97
N MET A 282 -47.98 -6.75 -2.06
CA MET A 282 -49.02 -5.75 -2.16
C MET A 282 -50.38 -6.44 -2.26
N LYS A 283 -51.23 -6.18 -1.26
CA LYS A 283 -52.68 -6.37 -1.35
C LYS A 283 -53.28 -5.31 -2.30
N SER A 284 -52.85 -5.31 -3.56
CA SER A 284 -53.55 -4.61 -4.64
C SER A 284 -54.68 -5.49 -5.16
N GLN A 285 -55.88 -4.92 -5.23
CA GLN A 285 -57.12 -5.63 -5.50
C GLN A 285 -57.20 -6.26 -6.91
N GLU A 286 -58.06 -7.28 -6.99
CA GLU A 286 -58.95 -7.57 -8.13
C GLU A 286 -58.41 -8.21 -9.41
N SER A 287 -58.78 -9.49 -9.55
CA SER A 287 -59.40 -10.07 -10.76
C SER A 287 -58.67 -9.93 -12.09
N SER A 288 -57.48 -10.52 -12.19
CA SER A 288 -56.97 -11.10 -13.43
C SER A 288 -56.01 -12.24 -13.10
N GLY A 289 -56.20 -13.42 -13.69
CA GLY A 289 -55.35 -14.60 -13.45
C GLY A 289 -53.97 -14.54 -14.10
N VAL A 290 -53.37 -13.34 -14.20
CA VAL A 290 -52.11 -13.06 -14.91
C VAL A 290 -51.00 -12.85 -13.89
N GLN A 291 -49.95 -13.67 -14.00
CA GLN A 291 -48.76 -13.59 -13.13
C GLN A 291 -48.04 -12.24 -13.33
N ALA A 292 -47.83 -11.50 -12.25
CA ALA A 292 -47.14 -10.21 -12.29
C ALA A 292 -45.65 -10.37 -12.66
N LEU A 293 -45.19 -9.58 -13.63
CA LEU A 293 -43.83 -9.62 -14.16
C LEU A 293 -43.02 -8.40 -13.64
N HIS A 294 -41.80 -8.63 -13.20
CA HIS A 294 -40.95 -7.62 -12.56
C HIS A 294 -39.53 -7.54 -13.18
N GLY A 295 -38.85 -6.41 -12.98
CA GLY A 295 -37.45 -6.22 -13.31
C GLY A 295 -36.48 -6.95 -12.36
N LEU A 296 -35.18 -6.76 -12.60
CA LEU A 296 -34.12 -7.20 -11.68
C LEU A 296 -33.78 -6.15 -10.61
N LEU A 297 -33.91 -4.86 -10.91
CA LEU A 297 -33.59 -3.77 -10.00
C LEU A 297 -34.79 -3.47 -9.08
N ALA A 298 -34.52 -3.08 -7.84
CA ALA A 298 -35.56 -2.77 -6.87
C ALA A 298 -36.09 -1.34 -7.07
N ASP A 299 -37.38 -1.09 -6.86
CA ASP A 299 -37.93 0.27 -6.96
C ASP A 299 -37.66 1.14 -5.70
N SER A 300 -37.18 0.56 -4.59
CA SER A 300 -36.74 1.28 -3.38
C SER A 300 -35.85 0.41 -2.46
N PRO A 301 -35.06 1.00 -1.54
CA PRO A 301 -34.30 0.25 -0.52
C PRO A 301 -35.17 -0.62 0.39
N GLY A 302 -36.44 -0.25 0.61
CA GLY A 302 -37.40 -1.01 1.42
C GLY A 302 -37.62 -2.46 0.94
N ALA A 303 -37.36 -2.74 -0.33
CA ALA A 303 -37.48 -4.10 -0.87
C ALA A 303 -36.44 -5.08 -0.28
N PHE A 304 -35.28 -4.60 0.18
CA PHE A 304 -34.21 -5.42 0.74
C PHE A 304 -34.46 -5.84 2.20
N SER A 305 -35.33 -5.14 2.94
CA SER A 305 -35.71 -5.57 4.30
C SER A 305 -36.74 -6.71 4.31
N GLY A 306 -37.53 -6.86 3.25
CA GLY A 306 -38.66 -7.79 3.19
C GLY A 306 -38.31 -9.28 3.28
N LEU A 307 -37.03 -9.64 3.10
CA LEU A 307 -36.54 -11.02 3.23
C LEU A 307 -36.11 -11.38 4.67
N GLY A 308 -35.86 -10.40 5.54
CA GLY A 308 -35.38 -10.63 6.91
C GLY A 308 -33.94 -11.16 7.02
N ILE A 309 -33.15 -11.06 5.95
CA ILE A 309 -31.82 -11.67 5.84
C ILE A 309 -30.70 -10.71 6.26
N HIS A 310 -29.72 -11.25 6.98
CA HIS A 310 -28.53 -10.56 7.45
C HIS A 310 -27.27 -11.32 7.00
N HIS A 311 -26.12 -10.65 7.00
CA HIS A 311 -24.81 -11.25 6.71
C HIS A 311 -24.76 -11.94 5.34
N ILE A 312 -25.14 -11.19 4.30
CA ILE A 312 -25.03 -11.65 2.91
C ILE A 312 -23.57 -11.49 2.48
N ARG A 313 -22.99 -12.55 1.94
CA ARG A 313 -21.60 -12.54 1.44
C ARG A 313 -21.59 -12.76 -0.08
N PRO A 314 -21.05 -11.83 -0.89
CA PRO A 314 -20.84 -12.10 -2.30
C PRO A 314 -19.81 -13.23 -2.47
N LEU A 315 -20.02 -14.09 -3.46
CA LEU A 315 -19.05 -15.07 -3.91
C LEU A 315 -18.18 -14.45 -5.02
N GLN A 316 -17.00 -15.03 -5.25
CA GLN A 316 -16.31 -14.75 -6.50
C GLN A 316 -17.10 -15.35 -7.67
N PRO A 317 -17.27 -14.64 -8.80
CA PRO A 317 -17.87 -15.20 -9.99
C PRO A 317 -17.15 -16.48 -10.41
N LEU A 318 -17.91 -17.48 -10.86
CA LEU A 318 -17.33 -18.69 -11.42
C LEU A 318 -16.57 -18.35 -12.71
N ASP A 319 -15.24 -18.48 -12.66
CA ASP A 319 -14.34 -18.24 -13.81
C ASP A 319 -14.77 -19.09 -15.01
N SER A 320 -15.42 -18.42 -15.95
CA SER A 320 -15.73 -18.92 -17.28
C SER A 320 -15.26 -17.86 -18.27
N GLU A 321 -14.63 -18.29 -19.36
CA GLU A 321 -13.89 -17.43 -20.31
C GLU A 321 -14.76 -16.38 -21.05
N HIS A 322 -16.03 -16.23 -20.69
CA HIS A 322 -17.07 -15.45 -21.38
C HIS A 322 -17.97 -14.61 -20.44
N SER A 323 -17.55 -14.35 -19.19
CA SER A 323 -18.34 -13.52 -18.27
C SER A 323 -18.23 -12.02 -18.60
N GLU A 324 -19.17 -11.50 -19.39
CA GLU A 324 -19.30 -10.05 -19.65
C GLU A 324 -19.99 -9.31 -18.48
N PRO A 325 -19.55 -8.08 -18.12
CA PRO A 325 -20.21 -7.27 -17.10
C PRO A 325 -21.69 -6.96 -17.37
N ALA A 326 -22.46 -6.90 -16.29
CA ALA A 326 -23.87 -6.51 -16.34
C ALA A 326 -24.02 -5.12 -16.94
N SER A 327 -24.95 -4.96 -17.89
CA SER A 327 -25.01 -3.76 -18.73
C SER A 327 -26.43 -3.45 -19.23
N MET A 328 -26.83 -2.18 -19.19
CA MET A 328 -28.14 -1.75 -19.69
C MET A 328 -28.18 -1.68 -21.22
N THR A 329 -29.23 -2.27 -21.81
CA THR A 329 -29.44 -2.31 -23.27
C THR A 329 -30.89 -1.91 -23.62
N SER A 330 -31.18 -1.69 -24.91
CA SER A 330 -32.55 -1.49 -25.40
C SER A 330 -33.50 -2.68 -25.17
N LYS A 331 -32.94 -3.86 -24.86
CA LYS A 331 -33.69 -5.07 -24.46
C LYS A 331 -33.85 -5.20 -22.94
N GLY A 332 -33.32 -4.27 -22.15
CA GLY A 332 -33.28 -4.31 -20.68
C GLY A 332 -31.86 -4.57 -20.15
N LEU A 333 -31.76 -4.85 -18.85
CA LEU A 333 -30.52 -5.25 -18.20
C LEU A 333 -30.06 -6.59 -18.77
N ARG A 334 -28.83 -6.61 -19.30
CA ARG A 334 -28.12 -7.77 -19.81
C ARG A 334 -27.18 -8.27 -18.72
N THR A 335 -27.30 -9.54 -18.33
CA THR A 335 -26.38 -10.19 -17.38
C THR A 335 -26.30 -11.69 -17.67
N ASN A 336 -25.21 -12.33 -17.25
CA ASN A 336 -25.11 -13.79 -17.25
C ASN A 336 -25.66 -14.34 -15.93
N MET A 337 -26.43 -15.43 -15.99
CA MET A 337 -26.95 -16.14 -14.81
C MET A 337 -26.95 -17.65 -15.05
N LEU A 338 -26.65 -18.43 -14.00
CA LEU A 338 -26.78 -19.88 -14.03
C LEU A 338 -28.26 -20.27 -13.86
N LEU A 339 -28.89 -20.77 -14.92
CA LEU A 339 -30.31 -21.10 -14.94
C LEU A 339 -30.56 -22.61 -14.82
N PHE A 340 -31.45 -23.00 -13.91
CA PHE A 340 -31.99 -24.36 -13.78
C PHE A 340 -33.49 -24.36 -14.12
N PRO A 341 -33.95 -25.18 -15.10
CA PRO A 341 -35.35 -25.20 -15.51
C PRO A 341 -36.26 -25.86 -14.47
N ILE A 342 -37.35 -25.19 -14.12
CA ILE A 342 -38.43 -25.69 -13.25
C ILE A 342 -39.53 -26.34 -14.10
N ASP A 343 -39.93 -25.65 -15.17
CA ASP A 343 -40.89 -26.14 -16.17
C ASP A 343 -40.52 -25.63 -17.59
N SER A 344 -41.49 -25.50 -18.50
CA SER A 344 -41.27 -25.06 -19.88
C SER A 344 -40.93 -23.58 -20.02
N SER A 345 -41.25 -22.73 -19.03
CA SER A 345 -40.96 -21.29 -19.06
C SER A 345 -40.25 -20.75 -17.84
N ASP A 346 -40.32 -21.42 -16.69
CA ASP A 346 -39.86 -20.89 -15.41
C ASP A 346 -38.55 -21.55 -14.97
N TYR A 347 -37.65 -20.76 -14.39
CA TYR A 347 -36.28 -21.12 -14.05
C TYR A 347 -35.90 -20.60 -12.66
N PHE A 348 -35.09 -21.37 -11.93
CA PHE A 348 -34.26 -20.83 -10.84
C PHE A 348 -33.01 -20.20 -11.45
N ALA A 349 -32.75 -18.93 -11.16
CA ALA A 349 -31.47 -18.29 -11.44
C ALA A 349 -30.67 -18.23 -10.13
N VAL A 350 -29.52 -18.90 -10.09
CA VAL A 350 -28.61 -18.85 -8.94
C VAL A 350 -27.92 -17.48 -8.93
N LEU A 351 -27.85 -16.85 -7.75
CA LEU A 351 -27.08 -15.63 -7.54
C LEU A 351 -25.69 -15.98 -6.97
N ASP A 352 -24.66 -15.25 -7.39
CA ASP A 352 -23.28 -15.38 -6.88
C ASP A 352 -23.13 -14.76 -5.46
N CYS A 353 -23.99 -15.15 -4.52
CA CYS A 353 -23.97 -14.71 -3.12
C CYS A 353 -24.56 -15.77 -2.18
N THR A 354 -24.10 -15.80 -0.92
CA THR A 354 -24.56 -16.73 0.11
C THR A 354 -25.13 -16.02 1.32
N VAL A 355 -25.99 -16.73 2.06
CA VAL A 355 -26.64 -16.26 3.28
C VAL A 355 -26.29 -17.14 4.46
N PHE A 356 -26.02 -16.51 5.61
CA PHE A 356 -25.83 -17.17 6.91
C PHE A 356 -26.97 -16.82 7.85
N ARG A 357 -27.73 -17.82 8.32
CA ARG A 357 -28.80 -17.59 9.32
C ARG A 357 -28.20 -17.53 10.73
N SER A 358 -28.57 -16.51 11.51
CA SER A 358 -27.98 -16.24 12.83
C SER A 358 -28.12 -17.35 13.87
N GLN A 359 -29.00 -18.32 13.64
CA GLN A 359 -29.21 -19.48 14.53
C GLN A 359 -28.23 -20.63 14.27
N SER A 360 -27.57 -20.66 13.10
CA SER A 360 -26.62 -21.72 12.68
C SER A 360 -25.58 -21.16 11.70
N PRO A 361 -24.52 -20.46 12.17
CA PRO A 361 -23.52 -19.83 11.29
C PRO A 361 -22.67 -20.81 10.46
N LEU A 362 -22.81 -22.12 10.68
CA LEU A 362 -22.17 -23.18 9.89
C LEU A 362 -23.01 -23.65 8.69
N LEU A 363 -24.31 -23.31 8.64
CA LEU A 363 -25.14 -23.58 7.46
C LEU A 363 -25.04 -22.40 6.47
N ARG A 364 -24.47 -22.69 5.31
CA ARG A 364 -24.47 -21.82 4.13
C ARG A 364 -25.74 -22.11 3.32
N GLU A 365 -26.56 -21.08 3.08
CA GLU A 365 -27.66 -21.18 2.12
C GLU A 365 -27.26 -20.54 0.79
N ASP A 366 -27.33 -21.32 -0.30
CA ASP A 366 -27.24 -20.81 -1.67
C ASP A 366 -28.59 -20.18 -2.07
N VAL A 367 -28.53 -19.08 -2.82
CA VAL A 367 -29.69 -18.21 -3.06
C VAL A 367 -30.09 -18.18 -4.53
N CYS A 368 -31.38 -18.35 -4.81
CA CYS A 368 -31.95 -18.32 -6.15
C CYS A 368 -33.09 -17.31 -6.27
N ILE A 369 -33.23 -16.66 -7.43
CA ILE A 369 -34.44 -15.90 -7.81
C ILE A 369 -35.24 -16.64 -8.88
N LEU A 370 -36.55 -16.39 -8.94
CA LEU A 370 -37.43 -16.99 -9.95
C LEU A 370 -37.53 -16.11 -11.21
N LEU A 371 -37.16 -16.68 -12.36
CA LEU A 371 -37.29 -16.04 -13.67
C LEU A 371 -38.26 -16.79 -14.57
N LYS A 372 -39.07 -16.06 -15.34
CA LYS A 372 -39.92 -16.56 -16.42
C LYS A 372 -39.36 -16.11 -17.77
N ARG A 373 -39.13 -17.06 -18.67
CA ARG A 373 -38.77 -16.84 -20.07
C ARG A 373 -39.99 -16.34 -20.83
N LEU A 374 -39.86 -15.18 -21.49
CA LEU A 374 -40.94 -14.60 -22.29
C LEU A 374 -40.80 -14.99 -23.77
N TRP A 375 -39.63 -14.78 -24.36
CA TRP A 375 -39.25 -15.24 -25.70
C TRP A 375 -37.73 -15.15 -25.89
N GLY A 376 -37.11 -16.02 -26.69
CA GLY A 376 -35.68 -15.95 -26.98
C GLY A 376 -34.83 -15.96 -25.69
N ASN A 377 -34.03 -14.89 -25.48
CA ASN A 377 -33.28 -14.66 -24.23
C ASN A 377 -33.89 -13.53 -23.36
N GLN A 378 -35.14 -13.14 -23.61
CA GLN A 378 -35.88 -12.18 -22.80
C GLN A 378 -36.57 -12.90 -21.63
N PHE A 379 -36.30 -12.45 -20.42
CA PHE A 379 -36.88 -12.97 -19.18
C PHE A 379 -37.57 -11.85 -18.39
N ALA A 380 -38.32 -12.23 -17.37
CA ALA A 380 -38.86 -11.37 -16.33
C ALA A 380 -38.79 -12.07 -14.98
N ARG A 381 -38.62 -11.31 -13.90
CA ARG A 381 -38.67 -11.84 -12.53
C ARG A 381 -40.13 -12.06 -12.10
N ILE A 382 -40.42 -13.14 -11.40
CA ILE A 382 -41.77 -13.54 -11.01
C ILE A 382 -41.84 -13.98 -9.54
N ASP A 383 -43.05 -13.95 -8.97
CA ASP A 383 -43.36 -14.65 -7.72
C ASP A 383 -44.26 -15.87 -8.00
N ARG A 384 -44.14 -16.89 -7.15
CA ARG A 384 -45.01 -18.09 -7.08
C ARG A 384 -45.77 -18.16 -5.75
N GLY A 385 -45.71 -17.14 -4.90
CA GLY A 385 -46.57 -16.95 -3.74
C GLY A 385 -46.17 -17.72 -2.48
N VAL A 386 -45.01 -18.39 -2.48
CA VAL A 386 -44.49 -19.14 -1.33
C VAL A 386 -43.36 -18.38 -0.62
N THR A 387 -42.60 -17.55 -1.33
CA THR A 387 -41.33 -16.97 -0.83
C THR A 387 -40.97 -15.58 -1.39
N SER A 388 -41.94 -14.78 -1.86
CA SER A 388 -41.69 -13.42 -2.41
C SER A 388 -40.68 -13.39 -3.58
N GLY A 389 -40.66 -14.44 -4.41
CA GLY A 389 -39.77 -14.56 -5.58
C GLY A 389 -38.31 -14.93 -5.30
N VAL A 390 -37.95 -15.40 -4.11
CA VAL A 390 -36.58 -15.82 -3.72
C VAL A 390 -36.60 -17.21 -3.08
N GLN A 391 -35.64 -18.09 -3.36
CA GLN A 391 -35.56 -19.45 -2.81
C GLN A 391 -34.18 -19.69 -2.17
N PHE A 392 -34.14 -20.42 -1.06
CA PHE A 392 -32.93 -20.77 -0.31
C PHE A 392 -32.74 -22.29 -0.32
N PHE A 393 -31.50 -22.74 -0.46
CA PHE A 393 -31.13 -24.16 -0.45
C PHE A 393 -29.93 -24.40 0.48
N GLN A 394 -30.06 -25.35 1.42
CA GLN A 394 -29.07 -25.61 2.48
C GLN A 394 -27.94 -26.55 2.04
N ASP A 395 -28.23 -27.52 1.16
CA ASP A 395 -27.27 -28.51 0.64
C ASP A 395 -26.92 -28.25 -0.84
N GLY A 396 -26.85 -26.96 -1.20
CA GLY A 396 -26.77 -26.49 -2.58
C GLY A 396 -28.09 -26.64 -3.35
N VAL A 397 -28.16 -26.08 -4.56
CA VAL A 397 -29.30 -26.29 -5.46
C VAL A 397 -29.41 -27.79 -5.76
N PRO A 398 -30.54 -28.46 -5.46
CA PRO A 398 -30.63 -29.92 -5.52
C PRO A 398 -30.24 -30.45 -6.91
N ASP A 399 -29.41 -31.50 -6.92
CA ASP A 399 -28.70 -32.05 -8.08
C ASP A 399 -29.60 -32.38 -9.28
N MET A 400 -29.92 -31.34 -10.06
CA MET A 400 -30.57 -31.43 -11.38
C MET A 400 -29.52 -31.81 -12.44
N LYS A 401 -28.88 -32.97 -12.22
CA LYS A 401 -27.81 -33.60 -13.00
C LYS A 401 -27.71 -33.10 -14.43
N GLY A 402 -26.76 -32.19 -14.66
CA GLY A 402 -26.36 -31.73 -16.00
C GLY A 402 -27.37 -30.86 -16.76
N LYS A 403 -28.38 -30.25 -16.11
CA LYS A 403 -29.36 -29.37 -16.79
C LYS A 403 -29.18 -27.87 -16.54
N GLY A 404 -28.31 -27.46 -15.62
CA GLY A 404 -27.97 -26.05 -15.40
C GLY A 404 -27.16 -25.49 -16.57
N ALA A 405 -27.50 -24.30 -17.04
CA ALA A 405 -26.76 -23.64 -18.12
C ALA A 405 -26.59 -22.13 -17.85
N THR A 406 -25.34 -21.66 -17.89
CA THR A 406 -25.02 -20.23 -17.87
C THR A 406 -25.62 -19.57 -19.10
N THR A 407 -26.59 -18.69 -18.88
CA THR A 407 -27.39 -18.07 -19.94
C THR A 407 -27.30 -16.56 -19.84
N MET A 408 -27.01 -15.89 -20.96
CA MET A 408 -27.12 -14.44 -21.06
C MET A 408 -28.60 -14.05 -21.12
N VAL A 409 -29.11 -13.45 -20.04
CA VAL A 409 -30.50 -13.01 -19.88
C VAL A 409 -30.66 -11.52 -20.16
N TYR A 410 -31.82 -11.13 -20.70
CA TYR A 410 -32.23 -9.75 -20.89
C TYR A 410 -33.52 -9.50 -20.12
N ILE A 411 -33.53 -8.55 -19.17
CA ILE A 411 -34.69 -8.25 -18.33
C ILE A 411 -34.98 -6.75 -18.33
N LYS A 412 -36.15 -6.35 -18.85
CA LYS A 412 -36.62 -4.96 -18.79
C LYS A 412 -37.11 -4.65 -17.37
N GLN A 413 -36.89 -3.42 -16.88
CA GLN A 413 -37.38 -3.00 -15.56
C GLN A 413 -38.92 -3.02 -15.48
N LYS A 414 -39.61 -2.74 -16.60
CA LYS A 414 -41.05 -2.93 -16.77
C LYS A 414 -41.27 -3.97 -17.89
N PRO A 415 -41.23 -5.27 -17.58
CA PRO A 415 -41.44 -6.31 -18.57
C PRO A 415 -42.92 -6.44 -18.95
N SER A 416 -43.17 -6.80 -20.20
CA SER A 416 -44.51 -7.07 -20.72
C SER A 416 -44.44 -8.25 -21.69
N TYR A 417 -45.50 -9.05 -21.75
CA TYR A 417 -45.66 -9.99 -22.86
C TYR A 417 -45.74 -9.21 -24.17
N ALA A 418 -44.92 -9.58 -25.16
CA ALA A 418 -45.15 -9.13 -26.52
C ALA A 418 -46.43 -9.81 -27.01
N LEU A 419 -47.39 -9.03 -27.52
CA LEU A 419 -48.45 -9.60 -28.35
C LEU A 419 -47.77 -10.23 -29.58
N PRO A 420 -48.05 -11.50 -29.93
CA PRO A 420 -47.50 -12.08 -31.13
C PRO A 420 -47.95 -11.25 -32.33
N GLU A 421 -47.02 -10.95 -33.24
CA GLU A 421 -47.32 -10.22 -34.46
C GLU A 421 -48.43 -10.93 -35.24
N VAL A 422 -49.60 -10.29 -35.37
CA VAL A 422 -50.69 -10.80 -36.22
C VAL A 422 -50.28 -10.57 -37.67
N THR A 423 -49.42 -11.43 -38.18
CA THR A 423 -49.09 -11.53 -39.60
C THR A 423 -50.26 -12.19 -40.31
N ILE A 424 -51.14 -11.37 -40.89
CA ILE A 424 -52.13 -11.85 -41.88
C ILE A 424 -51.35 -12.35 -43.10
N ASN A 425 -51.08 -13.66 -43.13
CA ASN A 425 -50.32 -14.29 -44.21
C ASN A 425 -51.22 -14.41 -45.46
N PRO A 426 -50.96 -13.68 -46.57
CA PRO A 426 -51.89 -13.60 -47.70
C PRO A 426 -52.01 -14.87 -48.55
N TYR A 427 -51.27 -15.94 -48.22
CA TYR A 427 -51.05 -17.09 -49.11
C TYR A 427 -51.67 -18.42 -48.67
N MET A 428 -52.46 -18.47 -47.59
CA MET A 428 -53.21 -19.69 -47.23
C MET A 428 -54.59 -19.78 -47.90
N PHE A 429 -54.60 -20.15 -49.18
CA PHE A 429 -55.74 -20.85 -49.80
C PHE A 429 -55.27 -21.89 -50.82
N LYS A 430 -55.15 -23.15 -50.36
CA LYS A 430 -55.24 -24.47 -51.04
C LYS A 430 -54.38 -25.48 -50.26
N SER A 431 -55.02 -26.43 -49.55
CA SER A 431 -55.32 -27.80 -50.02
C SER A 431 -54.09 -28.72 -49.90
N ALA A 432 -53.89 -29.45 -48.81
CA ALA A 432 -54.61 -30.65 -48.32
C ALA A 432 -54.02 -31.98 -48.86
N HIS A 433 -54.04 -33.02 -48.00
CA HIS A 433 -53.49 -34.39 -48.17
C HIS A 433 -51.95 -34.52 -48.04
N ASP A 434 -51.36 -35.56 -47.43
CA ASP A 434 -51.88 -36.57 -46.48
C ASP A 434 -50.73 -37.37 -45.77
N ILE A 435 -50.99 -37.79 -44.52
CA ILE A 435 -50.61 -39.09 -43.88
C ILE A 435 -49.11 -39.44 -43.59
N LEU A 436 -48.92 -40.25 -42.52
CA LEU A 436 -47.68 -40.60 -41.77
C LEU A 436 -47.08 -42.01 -42.18
N PRO A 437 -46.38 -42.81 -41.32
CA PRO A 437 -44.91 -43.04 -41.30
C PRO A 437 -44.54 -44.58 -41.42
N PRO A 438 -43.46 -45.23 -40.86
CA PRO A 438 -42.28 -44.79 -40.09
C PRO A 438 -40.86 -45.35 -40.57
N PRO A 439 -40.10 -46.34 -39.99
CA PRO A 439 -38.60 -46.33 -40.02
C PRO A 439 -37.92 -47.71 -40.32
N PRO A 440 -36.68 -48.06 -39.89
CA PRO A 440 -35.37 -47.35 -39.87
C PRO A 440 -34.21 -48.10 -40.64
N SER A 441 -33.06 -47.42 -40.74
CA SER A 441 -31.66 -47.93 -40.89
C SER A 441 -31.20 -48.74 -42.13
N SER A 442 -30.20 -48.21 -42.86
CA SER A 442 -28.93 -48.90 -43.18
C SER A 442 -27.97 -47.97 -43.95
N SER A 443 -26.69 -48.35 -44.03
CA SER A 443 -25.55 -47.57 -44.53
C SER A 443 -25.29 -47.73 -46.04
N SER A 444 -24.67 -46.72 -46.69
CA SER A 444 -23.55 -46.94 -47.66
C SER A 444 -22.94 -45.66 -48.28
N SER A 445 -21.60 -45.66 -48.30
CA SER A 445 -20.67 -45.21 -49.36
C SER A 445 -20.78 -43.85 -50.11
N SER A 446 -19.71 -43.05 -49.92
CA SER A 446 -18.71 -42.64 -50.94
C SER A 446 -18.84 -41.38 -51.82
N SER A 447 -17.70 -40.68 -51.92
CA SER A 447 -17.18 -39.86 -53.04
C SER A 447 -17.84 -38.50 -53.35
N SER A 448 -17.14 -37.47 -53.86
CA SER A 448 -15.69 -37.13 -53.94
C SER A 448 -15.51 -35.70 -54.50
N SER A 449 -14.25 -35.23 -54.62
CA SER A 449 -13.78 -34.07 -55.43
C SER A 449 -14.08 -32.65 -54.87
N SER A 450 -13.29 -31.60 -55.14
CA SER A 450 -11.90 -31.47 -55.64
C SER A 450 -11.36 -30.06 -55.30
N SER A 451 -10.07 -29.84 -55.04
CA SER A 451 -9.08 -29.21 -55.95
C SER A 451 -8.19 -28.27 -55.10
N SER A 452 -6.93 -27.92 -55.40
CA SER A 452 -5.92 -28.43 -56.35
C SER A 452 -4.53 -27.86 -56.01
N SER A 453 -3.45 -28.62 -56.29
CA SER A 453 -2.08 -28.18 -56.69
C SER A 453 -1.34 -27.02 -55.95
N SER A 454 -0.06 -27.02 -55.56
CA SER A 454 1.13 -27.91 -55.57
C SER A 454 2.39 -27.13 -56.02
N SER A 455 3.51 -27.34 -55.31
CA SER A 455 4.92 -27.35 -55.82
C SER A 455 5.58 -26.01 -56.28
N SER A 456 6.91 -25.80 -56.23
CA SER A 456 8.06 -26.74 -56.12
C SER A 456 9.37 -26.06 -55.62
N SER A 457 10.25 -26.83 -54.95
CA SER A 457 11.75 -26.94 -55.07
C SER A 457 12.64 -25.80 -55.65
N SER A 458 13.91 -25.57 -55.27
CA SER A 458 14.87 -26.27 -54.35
C SER A 458 16.24 -25.55 -54.26
N SER A 459 17.04 -25.83 -53.20
CA SER A 459 18.54 -25.77 -53.10
C SER A 459 19.29 -24.42 -53.33
N SER A 460 20.40 -24.07 -52.65
CA SER A 460 21.20 -24.70 -51.56
C SER A 460 22.27 -23.72 -51.01
N SER A 461 22.70 -23.90 -49.73
CA SER A 461 23.95 -23.36 -49.08
C SER A 461 24.15 -21.83 -48.99
N SER A 462 24.78 -21.21 -47.97
CA SER A 462 25.44 -21.67 -46.72
C SER A 462 25.72 -20.49 -45.76
N SER A 463 25.83 -20.76 -44.44
CA SER A 463 26.43 -19.90 -43.36
C SER A 463 25.80 -18.51 -43.08
N SER A 464 25.76 -17.97 -41.85
CA SER A 464 26.29 -18.41 -40.54
C SER A 464 25.58 -17.77 -39.33
N SER A 465 25.40 -18.58 -38.28
CA SER A 465 25.38 -18.25 -36.83
C SER A 465 24.62 -17.02 -36.28
N SER A 466 23.54 -17.32 -35.56
CA SER A 466 23.00 -16.55 -34.44
C SER A 466 23.91 -16.58 -33.19
N SER A 467 23.74 -15.62 -32.28
CA SER A 467 24.06 -15.82 -30.85
C SER A 467 22.91 -15.32 -29.97
N SER A 468 22.28 -16.25 -29.27
CA SER A 468 21.29 -16.02 -28.23
C SER A 468 21.62 -16.92 -27.03
N SER A 469 21.22 -16.48 -25.84
CA SER A 469 21.54 -17.07 -24.54
C SER A 469 20.95 -18.47 -24.34
N SER A 470 21.72 -19.39 -23.76
CA SER A 470 21.16 -20.60 -23.12
C SER A 470 22.04 -21.12 -21.97
N SER A 471 21.61 -20.90 -20.73
CA SER A 471 22.07 -21.66 -19.56
C SER A 471 21.08 -22.80 -19.30
N PHE A 472 21.52 -24.05 -19.42
CA PHE A 472 20.67 -25.24 -19.23
C PHE A 472 20.50 -25.61 -17.75
N SER A 473 19.34 -26.21 -17.45
CA SER A 473 18.97 -26.82 -16.18
C SER A 473 18.12 -28.08 -16.45
N VAL A 474 17.73 -28.77 -15.37
CA VAL A 474 16.71 -29.85 -15.26
C VAL A 474 17.18 -31.29 -15.57
N MET A 475 17.14 -32.17 -14.54
CA MET A 475 16.23 -33.33 -14.47
C MET A 475 16.32 -34.07 -13.11
N GLU A 476 15.22 -34.72 -12.73
CA GLU A 476 14.92 -35.28 -11.40
C GLU A 476 15.47 -36.69 -11.16
N ALA A 477 15.48 -37.15 -9.90
CA ALA A 477 15.72 -38.54 -9.51
C ALA A 477 14.61 -39.03 -8.55
N PHE A 478 13.88 -40.08 -8.95
CA PHE A 478 12.77 -40.65 -8.18
C PHE A 478 13.24 -41.88 -7.38
N PRO A 479 12.91 -42.05 -6.09
CA PRO A 479 13.03 -43.34 -5.41
C PRO A 479 11.86 -44.27 -5.80
N PRO A 480 12.10 -45.48 -6.36
CA PRO A 480 11.05 -46.47 -6.57
C PRO A 480 10.70 -47.17 -5.26
N GLU A 481 9.41 -47.34 -5.01
CA GLU A 481 8.93 -48.26 -3.99
C GLU A 481 9.36 -49.70 -4.37
N ARG A 482 10.16 -50.33 -3.49
CA ARG A 482 10.80 -51.67 -3.63
C ARG A 482 12.16 -51.67 -4.38
N PHE A 483 13.23 -51.49 -3.59
CA PHE A 483 14.62 -51.96 -3.76
C PHE A 483 15.30 -51.90 -5.14
N SER A 484 16.50 -51.30 -5.14
CA SER A 484 17.60 -51.36 -6.12
C SER A 484 17.72 -50.16 -7.08
N MET A 485 18.80 -49.38 -6.86
CA MET A 485 19.45 -48.40 -7.74
C MET A 485 18.57 -47.49 -8.62
N THR A 486 18.64 -46.18 -8.33
CA THR A 486 18.16 -45.13 -9.22
C THR A 486 19.31 -44.57 -10.06
N THR A 487 19.28 -44.85 -11.36
CA THR A 487 20.32 -44.45 -12.31
C THR A 487 19.89 -43.27 -13.15
N SER A 488 20.32 -42.06 -12.75
CA SER A 488 20.13 -40.84 -13.53
C SER A 488 21.31 -40.63 -14.48
N VAL A 489 21.00 -40.42 -15.78
CA VAL A 489 22.00 -40.28 -16.85
C VAL A 489 22.04 -38.84 -17.34
N VAL A 490 23.15 -38.13 -17.11
CA VAL A 490 23.30 -36.73 -17.51
C VAL A 490 24.03 -36.62 -18.86
N PRO A 491 23.44 -35.98 -19.89
CA PRO A 491 24.13 -35.71 -21.15
C PRO A 491 25.01 -34.45 -21.03
N ILE A 492 26.32 -34.64 -20.95
CA ILE A 492 27.29 -33.54 -20.78
C ILE A 492 27.93 -33.21 -22.14
N ARG A 493 27.96 -31.92 -22.51
CA ARG A 493 28.94 -31.41 -23.48
C ARG A 493 30.18 -31.01 -22.70
N GLU A 494 31.35 -31.53 -23.07
CA GLU A 494 32.61 -31.27 -22.35
C GLU A 494 32.82 -29.74 -22.19
N PRO A 495 32.78 -29.21 -20.95
CA PRO A 495 33.12 -27.81 -20.72
C PRO A 495 34.61 -27.63 -20.97
N GLN A 496 35.02 -26.50 -21.55
CA GLN A 496 36.42 -26.25 -21.94
C GLN A 496 37.42 -26.30 -20.76
N SER A 497 36.94 -26.26 -19.52
CA SER A 497 37.71 -26.38 -18.28
C SER A 497 37.78 -27.78 -17.67
N GLY A 498 37.06 -28.78 -18.22
CA GLY A 498 36.99 -30.14 -17.65
C GLY A 498 36.25 -30.25 -16.31
N LEU A 499 35.54 -29.21 -15.88
CA LEU A 499 34.84 -29.10 -14.59
C LEU A 499 33.31 -29.02 -14.78
N THR A 500 32.54 -29.83 -14.04
CA THR A 500 31.07 -29.89 -14.11
C THR A 500 30.47 -29.94 -12.72
N ILE A 501 29.37 -29.21 -12.44
CA ILE A 501 28.64 -29.28 -11.16
C ILE A 501 27.28 -29.94 -11.40
N VAL A 502 26.88 -30.84 -10.50
CA VAL A 502 25.60 -31.55 -10.50
C VAL A 502 24.87 -31.23 -9.21
N THR A 503 23.60 -30.84 -9.27
CA THR A 503 22.76 -30.64 -8.07
C THR A 503 21.74 -31.76 -7.96
N LEU A 504 21.81 -32.52 -6.88
CA LEU A 504 20.92 -33.61 -6.53
C LEU A 504 19.76 -33.04 -5.69
N ARG A 505 18.54 -33.09 -6.22
CA ARG A 505 17.33 -32.72 -5.48
C ARG A 505 16.71 -33.95 -4.87
N PHE A 506 16.57 -33.96 -3.55
CA PHE A 506 15.85 -34.98 -2.81
C PHE A 506 14.47 -34.42 -2.46
N GLY A 507 13.45 -35.24 -2.66
CA GLY A 507 12.07 -34.93 -2.33
C GLY A 507 11.24 -36.21 -2.28
N TYR A 508 10.07 -36.14 -1.67
CA TYR A 508 9.09 -37.23 -1.72
C TYR A 508 7.97 -36.87 -2.70
N ARG A 509 7.23 -37.88 -3.14
CA ARG A 509 6.09 -37.70 -4.04
C ARG A 509 4.83 -38.15 -3.32
N TYR A 510 3.80 -37.31 -3.29
CA TYR A 510 2.51 -37.62 -2.71
C TYR A 510 1.42 -37.21 -3.70
N GLU A 511 0.51 -38.15 -4.01
CA GLU A 511 -0.63 -37.95 -4.93
C GLU A 511 -0.31 -37.17 -6.21
N GLN A 512 0.79 -37.58 -6.87
CA GLN A 512 1.37 -37.02 -8.11
C GLN A 512 2.26 -35.79 -7.95
N ASP A 513 2.13 -35.01 -6.88
CA ASP A 513 2.96 -33.82 -6.61
C ASP A 513 4.28 -34.13 -5.91
N TRP A 514 5.30 -33.31 -6.18
CA TRP A 514 6.67 -33.48 -5.67
C TRP A 514 7.00 -32.43 -4.61
N TYR A 515 7.47 -32.90 -3.45
CA TYR A 515 7.75 -32.09 -2.27
C TYR A 515 9.26 -32.09 -1.99
N PRO A 516 9.95 -30.94 -2.12
CA PRO A 516 11.40 -30.85 -1.86
C PRO A 516 11.71 -31.13 -0.38
N LEU A 517 12.74 -31.95 -0.14
CA LEU A 517 13.33 -32.23 1.16
C LEU A 517 14.68 -31.53 1.32
N VAL A 518 15.60 -31.70 0.35
CA VAL A 518 16.90 -31.01 0.36
C VAL A 518 17.55 -30.98 -1.04
N ASP A 519 18.25 -29.90 -1.37
CA ASP A 519 19.10 -29.77 -2.56
C ASP A 519 20.58 -29.89 -2.16
N ILE A 520 21.35 -30.75 -2.83
CA ILE A 520 22.78 -30.99 -2.56
C ILE A 520 23.59 -30.84 -3.86
N SER A 521 24.45 -29.84 -3.93
CA SER A 521 25.35 -29.62 -5.08
C SER A 521 26.68 -30.36 -4.91
N VAL A 522 27.13 -31.03 -5.97
CA VAL A 522 28.34 -31.86 -6.03
C VAL A 522 29.16 -31.44 -7.26
N GLY A 523 30.44 -31.11 -7.06
CA GLY A 523 31.33 -30.69 -8.14
C GLY A 523 32.30 -31.78 -8.58
N LEU A 524 32.41 -31.97 -9.90
CA LEU A 524 33.19 -33.01 -10.57
C LEU A 524 34.27 -32.41 -11.49
N GLN A 525 35.44 -33.05 -11.57
CA GLN A 525 36.51 -32.75 -12.52
C GLN A 525 36.89 -34.00 -13.31
N SER A 526 37.12 -33.87 -14.62
CA SER A 526 37.72 -34.94 -15.41
C SER A 526 39.24 -34.91 -15.33
N GLN A 527 39.86 -36.04 -14.97
CA GLN A 527 41.30 -36.25 -15.05
C GLN A 527 41.57 -37.55 -15.81
N PHE A 528 42.39 -37.49 -16.86
CA PHE A 528 42.89 -38.65 -17.63
C PHE A 528 41.84 -39.69 -18.08
N SER A 529 40.62 -39.26 -18.41
CA SER A 529 39.43 -40.05 -18.83
C SER A 529 38.50 -40.52 -17.70
N GLU A 530 38.92 -40.38 -16.44
CA GLU A 530 38.10 -40.61 -15.26
C GLU A 530 37.52 -39.29 -14.74
N TRP A 531 36.58 -39.37 -13.79
CA TRP A 531 35.87 -38.21 -13.24
C TRP A 531 35.80 -38.31 -11.71
N ASN A 532 36.42 -37.33 -11.04
CA ASN A 532 36.57 -37.29 -9.59
C ASN A 532 35.72 -36.17 -8.98
N LEU A 533 35.34 -36.31 -7.71
CA LEU A 533 34.79 -35.22 -6.90
C LEU A 533 35.92 -34.23 -6.59
N CYS A 534 35.73 -32.92 -6.87
CA CYS A 534 36.83 -31.95 -6.82
C CYS A 534 36.50 -30.57 -6.24
N TYR A 535 35.36 -30.40 -5.55
CA TYR A 535 35.01 -29.13 -4.91
C TYR A 535 34.93 -29.29 -3.39
N GLU A 536 36.04 -29.01 -2.72
CA GLU A 536 36.13 -28.80 -1.28
C GLU A 536 35.52 -27.46 -0.84
N MET A 537 35.30 -26.51 -1.77
CA MET A 537 34.76 -25.18 -1.47
C MET A 537 33.60 -24.80 -2.39
N HIS A 538 32.60 -24.11 -1.84
CA HIS A 538 31.36 -23.74 -2.51
C HIS A 538 31.58 -22.56 -3.49
N PRO A 539 31.19 -22.67 -4.77
CA PRO A 539 31.63 -21.75 -5.81
C PRO A 539 30.99 -20.35 -5.77
N PHE A 540 30.00 -20.10 -4.89
CA PHE A 540 29.28 -18.82 -4.81
C PHE A 540 29.62 -17.96 -3.58
N ASP A 541 30.18 -18.56 -2.52
CA ASP A 541 30.57 -17.88 -1.28
C ASP A 541 31.97 -18.27 -0.77
N GLY A 542 32.62 -19.27 -1.38
CA GLY A 542 33.94 -19.73 -0.98
C GLY A 542 33.97 -20.51 0.33
N SER A 543 32.83 -20.91 0.89
CA SER A 543 32.78 -21.70 2.13
C SER A 543 33.31 -23.13 1.92
N ASN A 544 34.01 -23.67 2.92
CA ASN A 544 34.49 -25.06 2.86
C ASN A 544 33.29 -26.03 2.97
N LEU A 545 33.03 -26.76 1.88
CA LEU A 545 31.95 -27.74 1.76
C LEU A 545 32.24 -29.02 2.54
N GLN A 546 33.50 -29.37 2.80
CA GLN A 546 33.84 -30.56 3.59
C GLN A 546 33.23 -30.49 4.99
N GLY A 547 33.28 -29.31 5.64
CA GLY A 547 32.60 -29.11 6.93
C GLY A 547 31.07 -29.20 6.83
N VAL A 548 30.48 -28.80 5.70
CA VAL A 548 29.04 -28.95 5.43
C VAL A 548 28.67 -30.42 5.21
N TYR A 549 29.52 -31.22 4.56
CA TYR A 549 29.28 -32.66 4.38
C TYR A 549 29.53 -33.46 5.66
N GLU A 550 30.59 -33.17 6.42
CA GLU A 550 30.93 -33.85 7.68
C GLU A 550 29.93 -33.55 8.80
N SER A 551 29.32 -32.36 8.80
CA SER A 551 28.24 -32.01 9.75
C SER A 551 26.87 -32.56 9.35
N ASN A 552 26.67 -32.93 8.09
CA ASN A 552 25.40 -33.44 7.59
C ASN A 552 25.33 -34.96 7.76
N ARG A 553 24.70 -35.40 8.85
CA ARG A 553 24.63 -36.81 9.31
C ARG A 553 24.06 -37.82 8.30
N TRP A 554 23.56 -37.38 7.14
CA TRP A 554 22.95 -38.22 6.10
C TRP A 554 23.85 -38.45 4.86
N LEU A 555 25.03 -37.83 4.81
CA LEU A 555 25.96 -37.89 3.67
C LEU A 555 27.31 -38.50 4.07
N ASN A 556 27.85 -39.37 3.22
CA ASN A 556 29.26 -39.79 3.29
C ASN A 556 29.76 -40.05 1.85
N LEU A 557 30.80 -39.33 1.43
CA LEU A 557 31.28 -39.30 0.06
C LEU A 557 32.64 -40.00 -0.02
N SER A 558 32.66 -41.28 -0.46
CA SER A 558 33.90 -42.02 -0.75
C SER A 558 34.02 -42.32 -2.25
N SER A 559 35.21 -42.12 -2.80
CA SER A 559 35.57 -42.54 -4.17
C SER A 559 35.90 -44.04 -4.27
N GLU A 560 36.21 -44.68 -3.15
CA GLU A 560 36.58 -46.10 -3.10
C GLU A 560 35.39 -46.98 -2.72
N ALA A 561 35.18 -48.05 -3.50
CA ALA A 561 34.08 -49.00 -3.34
C ALA A 561 34.34 -50.04 -2.23
N ALA A 562 34.57 -49.57 -1.00
CA ALA A 562 34.71 -50.42 0.18
C ALA A 562 33.34 -50.75 0.79
N PHE A 563 32.71 -51.84 0.34
CA PHE A 563 31.54 -52.43 1.01
C PHE A 563 31.94 -53.00 2.39
N SER A 564 32.00 -52.15 3.40
CA SER A 564 32.14 -52.56 4.80
C SER A 564 30.77 -52.98 5.36
N SER A 565 30.68 -54.20 5.87
CA SER A 565 29.42 -54.85 6.27
C SER A 565 28.88 -54.42 7.65
N ASP A 566 29.49 -53.44 8.31
CA ASP A 566 29.20 -53.08 9.71
C ASP A 566 28.62 -51.67 9.93
N ILE A 567 28.00 -51.08 8.90
CA ILE A 567 27.35 -49.77 9.02
C ILE A 567 25.95 -49.91 9.66
N ARG A 568 25.95 -50.06 10.99
CA ARG A 568 24.75 -50.03 11.85
C ARG A 568 24.54 -48.64 12.45
N PHE A 569 24.12 -47.64 11.66
CA PHE A 569 23.34 -46.46 12.10
C PHE A 569 22.73 -45.75 10.86
N PHE A 570 22.02 -44.64 11.06
CA PHE A 570 21.06 -44.06 10.10
C PHE A 570 21.69 -43.43 8.83
N GLY A 571 21.03 -43.65 7.69
CA GLY A 571 20.98 -42.74 6.51
C GLY A 571 22.32 -42.42 5.84
N HIS A 572 22.66 -43.12 4.76
CA HIS A 572 23.91 -42.87 4.02
C HIS A 572 23.70 -42.88 2.51
N ALA A 573 23.91 -41.73 1.87
CA ALA A 573 23.95 -41.59 0.41
C ALA A 573 25.37 -41.79 -0.14
N LEU A 574 25.64 -42.96 -0.70
CA LEU A 574 26.87 -43.28 -1.47
C LEU A 574 26.70 -42.87 -2.93
N ALA A 575 27.63 -42.08 -3.50
CA ALA A 575 27.57 -41.58 -4.88
C ALA A 575 28.72 -42.11 -5.74
N HIS A 576 28.44 -43.08 -6.63
CA HIS A 576 29.44 -43.64 -7.56
C HIS A 576 29.28 -43.10 -8.98
N VAL A 577 30.38 -42.70 -9.63
CA VAL A 577 30.40 -42.15 -11.01
C VAL A 577 30.93 -43.22 -11.99
N THR A 578 30.20 -43.50 -13.07
CA THR A 578 30.69 -44.34 -14.19
C THR A 578 30.54 -43.65 -15.53
N ASN A 579 31.53 -43.81 -16.40
CA ASN A 579 31.63 -43.14 -17.71
C ASN A 579 31.24 -44.11 -18.84
N HIS A 580 30.14 -43.82 -19.54
CA HIS A 580 29.59 -44.67 -20.60
C HIS A 580 29.64 -43.96 -21.95
N LYS A 581 29.90 -44.69 -23.05
CA LYS A 581 29.94 -44.12 -24.41
C LYS A 581 29.00 -44.86 -25.34
N HIS A 582 27.95 -44.19 -25.82
CA HIS A 582 26.93 -44.78 -26.68
C HIS A 582 26.61 -43.86 -27.86
N ARG A 583 26.61 -44.41 -29.09
CA ARG A 583 26.43 -43.68 -30.37
C ARG A 583 27.24 -42.36 -30.45
N GLY A 584 28.52 -42.42 -30.07
CA GLY A 584 29.45 -41.28 -30.15
C GLY A 584 29.35 -40.26 -29.02
N ARG A 585 28.33 -40.32 -28.16
CA ARG A 585 28.19 -39.43 -26.99
C ARG A 585 28.71 -40.12 -25.72
N ARG A 586 29.37 -39.35 -24.85
CA ARG A 586 29.77 -39.76 -23.49
C ARG A 586 28.68 -39.37 -22.49
N PHE A 587 28.52 -40.16 -21.45
CA PHE A 587 27.53 -40.00 -20.39
C PHE A 587 28.17 -40.30 -19.03
N LEU A 588 27.81 -39.52 -18.01
CA LEU A 588 28.12 -39.87 -16.63
C LEU A 588 26.86 -40.42 -15.96
N GLN A 589 27.02 -41.56 -15.32
CA GLN A 589 25.99 -42.20 -14.50
C GLN A 589 26.38 -42.07 -13.03
N LEU A 590 25.54 -41.39 -12.27
CA LEU A 590 25.61 -41.29 -10.80
C LEU A 590 24.63 -42.31 -10.21
N SER A 591 25.11 -43.12 -9.26
CA SER A 591 24.29 -44.09 -8.53
C SER A 591 24.22 -43.70 -7.06
N VAL A 592 23.02 -43.56 -6.50
CA VAL A 592 22.77 -43.20 -5.09
C VAL A 592 22.07 -44.34 -4.35
N PHE A 593 22.58 -44.73 -3.18
CA PHE A 593 21.97 -45.74 -2.31
C PHE A 593 21.33 -45.13 -1.05
N MET A 594 20.27 -45.74 -0.53
CA MET A 594 19.61 -45.42 0.74
C MET A 594 19.07 -46.71 1.38
N PRO A 595 19.40 -47.05 2.64
CA PRO A 595 18.79 -48.19 3.35
C PRO A 595 17.42 -47.84 3.94
N LYS A 596 16.54 -48.84 4.11
CA LYS A 596 15.16 -48.66 4.60
C LYS A 596 15.09 -47.97 5.97
N VAL A 597 14.41 -46.83 6.03
CA VAL A 597 13.94 -46.23 7.29
C VAL A 597 12.85 -47.11 7.89
N ASN A 598 12.93 -47.38 9.19
CA ASN A 598 12.04 -48.31 9.88
C ASN A 598 10.69 -47.65 10.21
N SER A 599 9.58 -48.25 9.79
CA SER A 599 8.22 -47.65 9.85
C SER A 599 7.65 -47.49 11.27
N ALA A 600 8.41 -47.81 12.31
CA ALA A 600 8.04 -47.63 13.71
C ALA A 600 8.19 -46.17 14.20
N PHE A 601 8.95 -45.31 13.51
CA PHE A 601 9.16 -43.92 13.92
C PHE A 601 8.05 -42.95 13.43
N LEU A 602 7.15 -43.42 12.56
CA LEU A 602 6.06 -42.63 11.95
C LEU A 602 4.68 -42.93 12.59
N ARG A 603 4.66 -43.42 13.83
CA ARG A 603 3.43 -43.76 14.56
C ARG A 603 3.45 -43.31 16.02
N SER A 604 3.51 -42.00 16.22
CA SER A 604 3.03 -41.37 17.45
C SER A 604 2.48 -39.98 17.11
N GLU A 605 1.16 -39.87 17.20
CA GLU A 605 0.34 -38.64 17.09
C GLU A 605 0.29 -37.99 15.70
N ASP A 606 -0.91 -38.01 15.09
CA ASP A 606 -1.22 -37.34 13.83
C ASP A 606 -1.15 -35.81 13.99
N PRO A 607 -0.28 -35.10 13.25
CA PRO A 607 -0.65 -33.79 12.76
C PRO A 607 -1.63 -34.00 11.61
N GLN A 608 -2.86 -33.50 11.76
CA GLN A 608 -3.70 -33.21 10.60
C GLN A 608 -2.87 -32.42 9.57
N PRO A 609 -3.00 -32.68 8.25
CA PRO A 609 -2.22 -31.96 7.25
C PRO A 609 -2.57 -30.48 7.35
N ALA A 610 -1.64 -29.68 7.89
CA ALA A 610 -1.77 -28.24 7.89
C ALA A 610 -1.86 -27.79 6.43
N ASP A 611 -2.92 -27.03 6.11
CA ASP A 611 -3.16 -26.49 4.78
C ASP A 611 -1.86 -25.89 4.22
N ALA A 612 -1.52 -26.23 2.99
CA ALA A 612 -0.31 -25.73 2.34
C ALA A 612 -0.35 -24.20 2.33
N ILE A 613 0.40 -23.57 3.25
CA ILE A 613 0.28 -22.13 3.50
C ILE A 613 0.65 -21.40 2.20
N PRO A 614 -0.29 -20.66 1.58
CA PRO A 614 -0.04 -20.06 0.28
C PRO A 614 1.09 -19.06 0.39
N ALA A 615 2.08 -19.18 -0.50
CA ALA A 615 3.17 -18.23 -0.59
C ALA A 615 2.61 -16.81 -0.79
N LEU A 616 3.16 -15.84 -0.04
CA LEU A 616 2.70 -14.45 -0.08
C LEU A 616 2.71 -13.91 -1.52
N PRO A 617 1.62 -13.27 -2.00
CA PRO A 617 1.58 -12.67 -3.33
C PRO A 617 2.72 -11.67 -3.53
N ARG A 618 3.25 -11.58 -4.75
CA ARG A 618 4.36 -10.67 -5.08
C ARG A 618 4.06 -9.22 -4.70
N ASP A 619 2.82 -8.79 -4.85
CA ASP A 619 2.38 -7.42 -4.51
C ASP A 619 2.43 -7.15 -3.00
N VAL A 620 2.21 -8.17 -2.17
CA VAL A 620 2.40 -8.07 -0.71
C VAL A 620 3.90 -7.96 -0.40
N MET A 621 4.74 -8.75 -1.09
CA MET A 621 6.20 -8.69 -0.92
C MET A 621 6.78 -7.33 -1.30
N HIS A 622 6.33 -6.75 -2.41
CA HIS A 622 6.73 -5.39 -2.84
C HIS A 622 6.29 -4.34 -1.81
N ARG A 623 5.02 -4.33 -1.38
CA ARG A 623 4.57 -3.41 -0.33
C ARG A 623 5.35 -3.55 0.98
N ILE A 624 5.74 -4.77 1.38
CA ILE A 624 6.58 -4.96 2.57
C ILE A 624 7.94 -4.33 2.33
N GLN A 625 8.57 -4.61 1.18
CA GLN A 625 9.86 -4.02 0.80
C GLN A 625 9.83 -2.50 0.82
N ASP A 626 8.79 -1.85 0.30
CA ASP A 626 8.67 -0.38 0.30
C ASP A 626 8.52 0.21 1.72
N VAL A 627 7.68 -0.41 2.56
CA VAL A 627 7.48 -0.01 3.97
C VAL A 627 8.75 -0.23 4.79
N THR A 628 9.42 -1.37 4.64
CA THR A 628 10.66 -1.74 5.36
C THR A 628 11.94 -1.35 4.62
N ARG A 629 11.84 -0.47 3.62
CA ARG A 629 12.99 0.18 2.98
C ARG A 629 13.59 1.20 3.94
N GLN A 630 14.91 1.19 4.13
CA GLN A 630 15.56 2.18 4.99
C GLN A 630 15.30 3.59 4.42
N CYS A 631 14.82 4.50 5.27
CA CYS A 631 14.39 5.83 4.83
C CYS A 631 15.52 6.87 4.82
N CYS A 632 16.76 6.48 5.15
CA CYS A 632 17.91 7.37 5.31
C CYS A 632 19.22 6.69 4.92
N TYR A 633 20.12 7.43 4.25
CA TYR A 633 21.41 6.91 3.81
C TYR A 633 22.50 7.97 3.91
N GLN A 634 23.70 7.54 4.31
CA GLN A 634 24.87 8.40 4.41
C GLN A 634 25.41 8.74 3.01
N ASP A 635 25.65 10.03 2.75
CA ASP A 635 26.22 10.50 1.49
C ASP A 635 27.61 9.88 1.22
N ARG A 636 27.87 9.50 -0.03
CA ARG A 636 29.18 9.01 -0.52
C ARG A 636 29.47 9.57 -1.90
N LEU A 637 30.74 9.81 -2.25
CA LEU A 637 31.09 10.35 -3.57
C LEU A 637 30.57 9.51 -4.75
N GLU A 638 30.53 8.17 -4.60
CA GLU A 638 29.97 7.25 -5.59
C GLU A 638 28.48 7.53 -5.93
N TYR A 639 27.69 7.96 -4.95
CA TYR A 639 26.25 8.28 -5.12
C TYR A 639 26.00 9.77 -5.38
N ILE A 640 26.95 10.64 -5.04
CA ILE A 640 26.89 12.09 -5.33
C ILE A 640 27.06 12.33 -6.84
N PHE A 641 27.95 11.58 -7.50
CA PHE A 641 28.22 11.66 -8.94
C PHE A 641 27.50 10.59 -9.77
N SER A 642 26.56 9.83 -9.19
CA SER A 642 25.73 8.89 -9.97
C SER A 642 24.71 9.69 -10.80
N GLY A 643 25.00 9.89 -12.09
CA GLY A 643 24.10 10.57 -13.03
C GLY A 643 22.82 9.79 -13.38
N ASP A 644 22.66 8.56 -12.87
CA ASP A 644 21.49 7.72 -13.07
C ASP A 644 20.61 7.74 -11.83
N ALA A 645 19.37 8.24 -11.96
CA ALA A 645 18.41 8.35 -10.88
C ALA A 645 18.05 6.97 -10.28
N LEU A 646 18.14 5.89 -11.07
CA LEU A 646 17.85 4.52 -10.62
C LEU A 646 18.88 3.95 -9.65
N LEU A 647 20.09 4.51 -9.62
CA LEU A 647 21.17 4.09 -8.69
C LEU A 647 21.17 4.91 -7.39
N SER A 648 20.47 6.03 -7.35
CA SER A 648 20.45 6.93 -6.20
C SER A 648 19.38 6.46 -5.19
N PRO A 649 19.71 6.21 -3.91
CA PRO A 649 18.74 5.64 -2.98
C PRO A 649 17.58 6.60 -2.69
N ASP A 650 16.36 6.08 -2.67
CA ASP A 650 15.12 6.83 -2.43
C ASP A 650 14.88 7.14 -0.94
N GLY A 651 15.95 7.52 -0.24
CA GLY A 651 15.94 7.88 1.18
C GLY A 651 16.48 9.28 1.40
N VAL A 652 16.24 9.79 2.62
CA VAL A 652 16.83 11.02 3.13
C VAL A 652 18.35 10.90 3.10
N ARG A 653 19.01 11.82 2.38
CA ARG A 653 20.47 11.87 2.31
C ARG A 653 21.01 12.60 3.54
N ILE A 654 21.61 11.84 4.47
CA ILE A 654 22.25 12.39 5.68
C ILE A 654 23.76 12.59 5.47
N GLY A 655 24.31 13.56 6.17
CA GLY A 655 25.71 13.95 6.03
C GLY A 655 26.69 12.90 6.52
N VAL A 656 27.93 12.98 6.02
CA VAL A 656 28.98 12.04 6.39
C VAL A 656 29.39 12.24 7.86
N GLU A 657 29.18 11.21 8.68
CA GLU A 657 29.71 11.13 10.03
C GLU A 657 31.17 10.66 10.02
N GLY A 658 31.99 11.22 10.90
CA GLY A 658 33.35 10.73 11.20
C GLY A 658 34.46 11.01 10.17
N ILE A 659 34.18 11.42 8.93
CA ILE A 659 35.23 11.61 7.91
C ILE A 659 35.88 13.01 7.96
N GLU A 660 37.21 13.01 7.90
CA GLU A 660 38.10 14.17 7.72
C GLU A 660 37.92 14.85 6.35
N SER A 661 36.80 15.56 6.15
CA SER A 661 36.47 16.30 4.91
C SER A 661 36.29 15.45 3.64
N ILE A 662 35.25 15.76 2.86
CA ILE A 662 35.06 15.21 1.51
C ILE A 662 36.27 15.51 0.61
N ALA A 663 37.05 16.57 0.90
CA ALA A 663 38.31 16.86 0.22
C ALA A 663 39.36 15.74 0.34
N LYS A 664 39.37 14.96 1.42
CA LYS A 664 40.30 13.84 1.60
C LYS A 664 39.91 12.64 0.72
N GLU A 665 38.62 12.34 0.59
CA GLU A 665 38.17 11.31 -0.36
C GLU A 665 38.61 11.65 -1.80
N PHE A 666 38.60 12.94 -2.20
CA PHE A 666 39.17 13.38 -3.48
C PHE A 666 40.70 13.19 -3.59
N GLU A 667 41.44 13.19 -2.49
CA GLU A 667 42.89 12.91 -2.45
C GLU A 667 43.18 11.41 -2.52
N ASP A 668 42.28 10.57 -2.01
CA ASP A 668 42.40 9.10 -2.05
C ASP A 668 41.99 8.47 -3.40
N ILE A 669 41.34 9.21 -4.32
CA ILE A 669 41.01 8.72 -5.67
C ILE A 669 42.29 8.32 -6.43
N VAL A 670 42.36 7.06 -6.87
CA VAL A 670 43.46 6.53 -7.69
C VAL A 670 43.26 6.91 -9.15
N VAL A 671 44.17 7.74 -9.71
CA VAL A 671 44.19 8.06 -11.14
C VAL A 671 45.19 7.14 -11.87
N PRO A 672 44.86 6.54 -13.02
CA PRO A 672 45.74 5.59 -13.72
C PRO A 672 47.07 6.22 -14.18
N LYS A 673 48.22 5.59 -13.89
CA LYS A 673 49.57 6.17 -14.04
C LYS A 673 50.13 6.27 -15.48
N ARG A 674 49.33 6.40 -16.54
CA ARG A 674 49.84 6.36 -17.93
C ARG A 674 49.16 7.34 -18.88
N GLY A 675 49.91 8.34 -19.33
CA GLY A 675 49.58 9.24 -20.45
C GLY A 675 49.60 10.72 -20.08
N TRP A 676 49.79 11.61 -21.06
CA TRP A 676 49.88 13.06 -20.83
C TRP A 676 48.64 13.66 -20.13
N GLN A 677 47.48 13.02 -20.29
CA GLN A 677 46.23 13.35 -19.60
C GLN A 677 46.36 13.09 -18.09
N THR A 678 46.89 11.92 -17.69
CA THR A 678 47.24 11.63 -16.29
C THR A 678 48.24 12.64 -15.75
N ASP A 679 49.31 12.93 -16.50
CA ASP A 679 50.39 13.81 -16.05
C ASP A 679 49.85 15.22 -15.75
N MET A 680 48.93 15.73 -16.58
CA MET A 680 48.21 16.99 -16.35
C MET A 680 47.38 16.94 -15.06
N ILE A 681 46.58 15.89 -14.87
CA ILE A 681 45.71 15.75 -13.70
C ILE A 681 46.54 15.59 -12.41
N GLN A 682 47.66 14.86 -12.45
CA GLN A 682 48.56 14.72 -11.32
C GLN A 682 49.27 16.05 -11.00
N ALA A 683 49.71 16.80 -12.01
CA ALA A 683 50.28 18.14 -11.83
C ALA A 683 49.26 19.10 -11.18
N VAL A 684 47.99 19.06 -11.60
CA VAL A 684 46.90 19.83 -10.99
C VAL A 684 46.65 19.41 -9.55
N ARG A 685 46.54 18.10 -9.25
CA ARG A 685 46.35 17.60 -7.87
C ARG A 685 47.50 17.99 -6.94
N ASN A 686 48.73 17.94 -7.44
CA ASN A 686 49.95 18.33 -6.73
C ASN A 686 50.18 19.86 -6.69
N SER A 687 49.38 20.66 -7.39
CA SER A 687 49.58 22.10 -7.59
C SER A 687 50.94 22.48 -8.21
N ASP A 688 51.48 21.63 -9.09
CA ASP A 688 52.72 21.88 -9.82
C ASP A 688 52.48 22.77 -11.05
N PHE A 689 52.61 24.07 -10.84
CA PHE A 689 52.48 25.08 -11.88
C PHE A 689 53.46 24.90 -13.05
N SER A 690 54.69 24.45 -12.79
CA SER A 690 55.73 24.31 -13.81
C SER A 690 55.38 23.20 -14.81
N SER A 691 54.92 22.05 -14.30
CA SER A 691 54.46 20.94 -15.14
C SER A 691 53.19 21.31 -15.92
N ILE A 692 52.24 22.04 -15.32
CA ILE A 692 51.02 22.52 -16.01
C ILE A 692 51.38 23.41 -17.21
N TYR A 693 52.30 24.37 -17.04
CA TYR A 693 52.76 25.24 -18.14
C TYR A 693 53.51 24.45 -19.23
N SER A 694 54.39 23.53 -18.85
CA SER A 694 55.11 22.66 -19.79
C SER A 694 54.14 21.85 -20.65
N LEU A 695 53.23 21.11 -20.01
CA LEU A 695 52.26 20.25 -20.69
C LEU A 695 51.31 21.03 -21.61
N THR A 696 50.77 22.18 -21.15
CA THR A 696 49.91 23.02 -22.00
C THR A 696 50.64 23.73 -23.13
N SER A 697 51.96 23.95 -23.02
CA SER A 697 52.77 24.50 -24.11
C SER A 697 52.96 23.50 -25.25
N ASN A 698 53.09 22.21 -24.92
CA ASN A 698 53.19 21.12 -25.88
C ASN A 698 51.83 20.76 -26.52
N GLU A 699 50.78 20.61 -25.69
CA GLU A 699 49.44 20.26 -26.16
C GLU A 699 48.36 21.06 -25.41
N LYS A 700 47.86 22.12 -26.05
CA LYS A 700 46.81 22.99 -25.47
C LYS A 700 45.51 22.25 -25.15
N GLY A 701 45.22 21.14 -25.82
CA GLY A 701 44.04 20.31 -25.58
C GLY A 701 44.01 19.69 -24.18
N LEU A 702 45.17 19.51 -23.53
CA LEU A 702 45.25 18.91 -22.20
C LEU A 702 44.58 19.75 -21.10
N ILE A 703 44.37 21.06 -21.30
CA ILE A 703 43.64 21.90 -20.34
C ILE A 703 42.16 21.46 -20.19
N GLU A 704 41.63 20.79 -21.21
CA GLU A 704 40.26 20.28 -21.30
C GLU A 704 40.20 18.74 -21.35
N CYS A 705 41.24 18.05 -20.87
CA CYS A 705 41.21 16.60 -20.74
C CYS A 705 40.14 16.15 -19.74
N GLN A 706 39.60 14.94 -19.95
CA GLN A 706 38.63 14.31 -19.05
C GLN A 706 39.26 13.07 -18.41
N THR A 707 38.91 12.77 -17.15
CA THR A 707 39.22 11.49 -16.48
C THR A 707 37.99 10.56 -16.54
N PRO A 708 37.91 9.62 -17.50
CA PRO A 708 36.71 8.80 -17.71
C PRO A 708 36.36 7.91 -16.51
N GLU A 709 37.34 7.58 -15.68
CA GLU A 709 37.23 6.74 -14.49
C GLU A 709 36.49 7.44 -13.33
N PHE A 710 36.41 8.77 -13.36
CA PHE A 710 35.79 9.57 -12.31
C PHE A 710 34.97 10.73 -12.90
N ASP A 711 33.71 10.42 -13.24
CA ASP A 711 32.67 11.33 -13.75
C ASP A 711 33.11 12.29 -14.88
N ARG A 712 34.15 11.94 -15.66
CA ARG A 712 34.77 12.81 -16.67
C ARG A 712 35.22 14.18 -16.13
N PHE A 713 35.73 14.21 -14.91
CA PHE A 713 36.36 15.39 -14.31
C PHE A 713 37.44 15.99 -15.23
N ARG A 714 37.57 17.32 -15.19
CA ARG A 714 38.52 18.13 -15.97
C ARG A 714 39.54 18.79 -15.02
N PRO A 715 40.67 19.33 -15.50
CA PRO A 715 41.60 20.12 -14.69
C PRO A 715 40.94 21.16 -13.78
N VAL A 716 39.91 21.87 -14.27
CA VAL A 716 39.12 22.84 -13.46
C VAL A 716 38.32 22.18 -12.33
N HIS A 717 37.81 20.96 -12.54
CA HIS A 717 37.07 20.20 -11.54
C HIS A 717 38.00 19.72 -10.41
N TRP A 718 39.19 19.23 -10.76
CA TRP A 718 40.21 18.87 -9.76
C TRP A 718 40.74 20.09 -9.01
N ALA A 719 41.01 21.21 -9.69
CA ALA A 719 41.45 22.45 -9.05
C ALA A 719 40.40 23.05 -8.11
N ALA A 720 39.10 22.84 -8.38
CA ALA A 720 38.02 23.29 -7.52
C ALA A 720 37.99 22.64 -6.14
N THR A 721 38.55 21.43 -5.98
CA THR A 721 38.65 20.74 -4.68
C THR A 721 39.58 21.48 -3.70
N LYS A 722 40.48 22.34 -4.19
CA LYS A 722 41.50 23.02 -3.37
C LYS A 722 40.99 24.39 -2.90
N PRO A 723 41.18 24.76 -1.61
CA PRO A 723 40.64 26.00 -1.04
C PRO A 723 41.38 27.27 -1.48
N TYR A 724 42.47 27.16 -2.26
CA TYR A 724 43.27 28.29 -2.72
C TYR A 724 42.98 28.59 -4.21
N PRO A 725 42.43 29.77 -4.56
CA PRO A 725 42.05 30.10 -5.94
C PRO A 725 43.23 30.38 -6.88
N VAL A 726 44.48 30.26 -6.43
CA VAL A 726 45.69 30.49 -7.26
C VAL A 726 45.74 29.50 -8.42
N LEU A 727 45.53 28.21 -8.14
CA LEU A 727 45.50 27.16 -9.17
C LEU A 727 44.40 27.41 -10.21
N MET A 728 43.20 27.80 -9.74
CA MET A 728 42.08 28.15 -10.61
C MET A 728 42.37 29.40 -11.48
N LYS A 729 43.06 30.41 -10.94
CA LYS A 729 43.52 31.59 -11.70
C LYS A 729 44.51 31.20 -12.80
N THR A 730 45.43 30.27 -12.53
CA THR A 730 46.38 29.76 -13.53
C THR A 730 45.66 29.06 -14.69
N LEU A 731 44.75 28.12 -14.39
CA LEU A 731 43.98 27.40 -15.42
C LEU A 731 43.12 28.37 -16.26
N LEU A 732 42.49 29.38 -15.63
CA LEU A 732 41.74 30.41 -16.34
C LEU A 732 42.64 31.28 -17.25
N GLY A 733 43.88 31.58 -16.83
CA GLY A 733 44.89 32.24 -17.66
C GLY A 733 45.31 31.41 -18.88
N LEU A 734 45.21 30.08 -18.79
CA LEU A 734 45.41 29.12 -19.88
C LEU A 734 44.14 28.88 -20.73
N LYS A 735 43.08 29.67 -20.51
CA LYS A 735 41.76 29.60 -21.19
C LYS A 735 40.94 28.34 -20.91
N ALA A 736 41.07 27.75 -19.72
CA ALA A 736 40.17 26.67 -19.30
C ALA A 736 38.70 27.14 -19.19
N ASP A 737 37.75 26.26 -19.52
CA ASP A 737 36.32 26.54 -19.48
C ASP A 737 35.70 26.31 -18.09
N LEU A 738 35.24 27.39 -17.46
CA LEU A 738 34.54 27.37 -16.17
C LEU A 738 33.05 26.97 -16.27
N THR A 739 32.50 26.92 -17.49
CA THR A 739 31.12 26.47 -17.74
C THR A 739 31.02 24.97 -18.03
N SER A 740 32.17 24.30 -18.19
CA SER A 740 32.24 22.87 -18.43
C SER A 740 31.58 22.07 -17.31
N GLN A 741 30.89 21.00 -17.69
CA GLN A 741 30.22 20.07 -16.79
C GLN A 741 30.93 18.70 -16.77
N THR A 742 30.81 18.00 -15.65
CA THR A 742 31.10 16.57 -15.50
C THR A 742 30.00 15.72 -16.16
N GLN A 743 30.18 14.40 -16.24
CA GLN A 743 29.16 13.51 -16.82
C GLN A 743 27.83 13.53 -16.04
N SER A 744 27.85 13.74 -14.71
CA SER A 744 26.66 13.93 -13.88
C SER A 744 26.21 15.42 -13.73
N GLY A 745 26.75 16.32 -14.56
CA GLY A 745 26.31 17.72 -14.64
C GLY A 745 26.92 18.66 -13.60
N TRP A 746 27.92 18.22 -12.84
CA TRP A 746 28.58 19.07 -11.85
C TRP A 746 29.52 20.05 -12.53
N MET A 747 29.76 21.19 -11.88
CA MET A 747 30.66 22.24 -12.37
C MET A 747 31.73 22.50 -11.31
N ALA A 748 32.79 23.20 -11.68
CA ALA A 748 33.83 23.63 -10.75
C ALA A 748 33.25 24.34 -9.49
N VAL A 749 32.21 25.16 -9.64
CA VAL A 749 31.58 25.84 -8.48
C VAL A 749 30.80 24.89 -7.57
N HIS A 750 30.13 23.88 -8.13
CA HIS A 750 29.43 22.84 -7.36
C HIS A 750 30.42 22.02 -6.52
N ILE A 751 31.54 21.60 -7.13
CA ILE A 751 32.61 20.84 -6.48
C ILE A 751 33.30 21.67 -5.41
N ALA A 752 33.55 22.96 -5.64
CA ALA A 752 34.16 23.84 -4.64
C ALA A 752 33.28 24.00 -3.39
N ILE A 753 31.95 23.95 -3.51
CA ILE A 753 31.04 23.93 -2.35
C ILE A 753 31.07 22.57 -1.64
N LEU A 754 31.00 21.47 -2.41
CA LEU A 754 31.04 20.09 -1.89
C LEU A 754 32.33 19.80 -1.09
N SER A 755 33.48 20.20 -1.61
CA SER A 755 34.79 20.08 -0.95
C SER A 755 35.04 21.16 0.12
N GLN A 756 34.08 22.03 0.40
CA GLN A 756 34.18 23.16 1.36
C GLN A 756 35.32 24.16 1.04
N ALA A 757 35.72 24.24 -0.23
CA ALA A 757 36.74 25.13 -0.78
C ALA A 757 36.20 26.56 -1.01
N TYR A 758 35.62 27.17 0.04
CA TYR A 758 34.86 28.43 -0.08
C TYR A 758 35.60 29.61 -0.75
N PRO A 759 36.92 29.86 -0.55
CA PRO A 759 37.60 30.94 -1.26
C PRO A 759 37.73 30.68 -2.77
N THR A 760 37.81 29.42 -3.19
CA THR A 760 37.75 29.03 -4.61
C THR A 760 36.33 29.13 -5.15
N ALA A 761 35.31 28.71 -4.39
CA ALA A 761 33.90 28.91 -4.74
C ALA A 761 33.55 30.40 -4.91
N GLU A 762 34.04 31.26 -4.00
CA GLU A 762 33.85 32.71 -4.06
C GLU A 762 34.46 33.32 -5.34
N PHE A 763 35.71 32.94 -5.66
CA PHE A 763 36.38 33.38 -6.87
C PHE A 763 35.63 32.95 -8.13
N LEU A 764 35.15 31.70 -8.16
CA LEU A 764 34.36 31.17 -9.27
C LEU A 764 33.07 31.97 -9.46
N LEU A 765 32.29 32.17 -8.39
CA LEU A 765 31.03 32.95 -8.43
C LEU A 765 31.22 34.36 -9.01
N ASP A 766 32.31 35.06 -8.67
CA ASP A 766 32.56 36.40 -9.21
C ASP A 766 33.01 36.40 -10.68
N LYS A 767 33.62 35.32 -11.17
CA LYS A 767 34.00 35.18 -12.58
C LYS A 767 32.86 34.69 -13.47
N THR A 768 31.96 33.87 -12.93
CA THR A 768 30.91 33.22 -13.72
C THR A 768 29.58 33.98 -13.74
N LYS A 769 29.38 34.98 -12.86
CA LYS A 769 28.24 35.94 -12.84
C LYS A 769 27.78 36.52 -14.19
N ARG A 770 28.63 36.55 -15.22
CA ARG A 770 28.29 37.07 -16.57
C ARG A 770 27.58 36.07 -17.49
N PHE A 771 27.54 34.78 -17.15
CA PHE A 771 27.18 33.71 -18.10
C PHE A 771 25.85 33.00 -17.81
N TYR A 772 25.19 33.25 -16.67
CA TYR A 772 24.04 32.46 -16.24
C TYR A 772 22.69 33.14 -16.43
N GLY A 773 21.84 32.50 -17.25
CA GLY A 773 20.41 32.40 -16.93
C GLY A 773 20.21 31.35 -15.82
N GLN A 774 19.12 31.44 -15.06
CA GLN A 774 18.92 30.65 -13.83
C GLN A 774 18.95 29.12 -14.03
N ALA A 775 18.69 28.62 -15.25
CA ALA A 775 18.69 27.19 -15.56
C ALA A 775 20.10 26.54 -15.72
N GLY A 776 21.19 27.32 -15.69
CA GLY A 776 22.56 26.81 -15.92
C GLY A 776 23.36 26.43 -14.67
N LEU A 777 22.74 26.39 -13.49
CA LEU A 777 23.40 26.28 -12.18
C LEU A 777 22.88 25.10 -11.33
N THR A 778 22.48 24.02 -11.99
CA THR A 778 22.02 22.77 -11.37
C THR A 778 22.84 21.59 -11.85
N THR A 779 22.99 20.57 -11.01
CA THR A 779 23.46 19.24 -11.42
C THR A 779 22.39 18.51 -12.26
N ASN A 780 22.71 17.35 -12.84
CA ASN A 780 21.70 16.52 -13.52
C ASN A 780 20.58 16.03 -12.57
N THR A 781 20.83 16.01 -11.25
CA THR A 781 19.84 15.71 -10.21
C THR A 781 19.05 16.95 -9.76
N GLY A 782 19.22 18.10 -10.40
CA GLY A 782 18.52 19.35 -10.04
C GLY A 782 19.01 20.03 -8.76
N GLU A 783 20.12 19.58 -8.17
CA GLU A 783 20.70 20.21 -6.97
C GLU A 783 21.23 21.59 -7.34
N THR A 784 20.64 22.65 -6.79
CA THR A 784 21.14 24.03 -6.95
C THR A 784 22.29 24.30 -5.97
N LEU A 785 23.02 25.41 -6.18
CA LEU A 785 24.04 25.87 -5.21
C LEU A 785 23.48 26.07 -3.78
N SER A 786 22.19 26.41 -3.65
CA SER A 786 21.53 26.49 -2.33
C SER A 786 21.40 25.12 -1.66
N HIS A 787 21.09 24.06 -2.42
CA HIS A 787 21.02 22.69 -1.88
C HIS A 787 22.38 22.20 -1.41
N LEU A 788 23.44 22.44 -2.20
CA LEU A 788 24.80 22.02 -1.84
C LEU A 788 25.32 22.77 -0.61
N LEU A 789 25.02 24.06 -0.47
CA LEU A 789 25.32 24.80 0.76
C LEU A 789 24.53 24.25 1.95
N ALA A 790 23.24 23.98 1.77
CA ALA A 790 22.39 23.44 2.83
C ALA A 790 22.80 22.02 3.27
N ALA A 791 23.31 21.19 2.36
CA ALA A 791 23.84 19.87 2.69
C ALA A 791 25.22 19.95 3.36
N TYR A 792 26.19 20.62 2.73
CA TYR A 792 27.61 20.42 3.05
C TYR A 792 28.27 21.58 3.81
N ALA A 793 27.66 22.75 3.91
CA ALA A 793 28.29 23.91 4.57
C ALA A 793 28.00 23.99 6.07
N LYS A 794 28.67 23.09 6.83
CA LYS A 794 28.55 22.95 8.29
C LYS A 794 28.66 24.27 9.04
N ASP A 795 27.58 24.67 9.70
CA ASP A 795 27.58 25.80 10.63
C ASP A 795 28.51 25.50 11.83
N SER A 796 29.53 26.33 12.00
CA SER A 796 30.75 25.94 12.70
C SER A 796 30.60 25.92 14.22
N ASN A 797 30.65 24.74 14.84
CA ASN A 797 30.83 24.59 16.29
C ASN A 797 31.86 23.53 16.73
N ILE A 798 32.65 22.99 15.78
CA ILE A 798 33.63 21.92 16.05
C ILE A 798 35.09 22.40 15.84
N GLY A 799 35.79 22.61 16.95
CA GLY A 799 37.12 22.03 17.19
C GLY A 799 38.39 22.63 16.57
N ALA A 800 38.37 23.30 15.42
CA ALA A 800 39.60 23.77 14.76
C ALA A 800 39.77 25.30 14.83
N ARG A 801 40.80 25.81 15.53
CA ARG A 801 40.83 27.23 15.96
C ARG A 801 41.53 28.26 15.07
N GLU A 802 42.31 27.88 14.04
CA GLU A 802 43.16 28.85 13.32
C GLU A 802 42.85 29.01 11.81
N LEU A 803 42.53 27.92 11.08
CA LEU A 803 42.10 28.01 9.66
C LEU A 803 40.67 28.56 9.49
N ASN A 804 39.85 28.50 10.54
CA ASN A 804 38.41 28.75 10.44
C ASN A 804 38.01 30.21 10.23
N GLN A 805 38.85 31.20 10.55
CA GLN A 805 38.46 32.61 10.42
C GLN A 805 38.32 33.05 8.94
N GLY A 806 39.27 32.66 8.09
CA GLY A 806 39.23 32.91 6.66
C GLY A 806 38.13 32.12 5.95
N MET A 807 37.97 30.83 6.29
CA MET A 807 36.92 29.97 5.73
C MET A 807 35.51 30.44 6.13
N SER A 808 35.29 30.84 7.39
CA SER A 808 34.01 31.40 7.85
C SER A 808 33.68 32.74 7.17
N SER A 809 34.69 33.59 6.93
CA SER A 809 34.51 34.83 6.16
C SER A 809 34.10 34.55 4.71
N ALA A 810 34.82 33.66 4.01
CA ALA A 810 34.50 33.25 2.65
C ALA A 810 33.10 32.59 2.55
N LEU A 811 32.74 31.70 3.49
CA LEU A 811 31.41 31.08 3.54
C LEU A 811 30.29 32.11 3.72
N LYS A 812 30.47 33.11 4.59
CA LYS A 812 29.51 34.22 4.75
C LYS A 812 29.34 35.01 3.45
N VAL A 813 30.43 35.28 2.72
CA VAL A 813 30.38 35.97 1.43
C VAL A 813 29.72 35.11 0.35
N VAL A 814 30.00 33.81 0.31
CA VAL A 814 29.36 32.85 -0.61
C VAL A 814 27.84 32.76 -0.33
N ARG A 815 27.41 32.63 0.93
CA ARG A 815 25.99 32.68 1.34
C ARG A 815 25.33 34.04 1.07
N GLY A 816 26.09 35.14 1.07
CA GLY A 816 25.58 36.46 0.67
C GLY A 816 25.46 36.65 -0.85
N LYS A 817 26.29 35.95 -1.62
CA LYS A 817 26.30 35.98 -3.10
C LYS A 817 25.23 35.05 -3.70
N ILE A 818 24.93 33.92 -3.06
CA ILE A 818 23.88 32.97 -3.46
C ILE A 818 22.60 33.31 -2.68
N LYS A 819 21.55 33.73 -3.39
CA LYS A 819 20.22 33.91 -2.76
C LYS A 819 19.62 32.54 -2.46
N PRO A 820 18.89 32.36 -1.34
CA PRO A 820 18.12 31.15 -1.11
C PRO A 820 17.07 31.01 -2.21
N GLU A 821 17.11 29.88 -2.90
CA GLU A 821 16.17 29.53 -3.97
C GLU A 821 15.14 28.53 -3.45
N TYR A 822 13.90 28.67 -3.90
CA TYR A 822 12.77 27.81 -3.52
C TYR A 822 12.42 26.81 -4.65
N HIS A 823 13.44 26.38 -5.40
CA HIS A 823 13.31 25.30 -6.37
C HIS A 823 13.56 23.96 -5.69
N THR A 824 12.87 22.92 -6.13
CA THR A 824 13.10 21.54 -5.69
C THR A 824 14.07 20.82 -6.62
N ASN A 825 14.88 19.92 -6.08
CA ASN A 825 15.69 19.00 -6.88
C ASN A 825 14.85 17.82 -7.45
N CYS A 826 15.48 16.83 -8.10
CA CYS A 826 14.77 15.70 -8.71
C CYS A 826 14.06 14.75 -7.71
N ARG A 827 14.30 14.92 -6.40
CA ARG A 827 13.60 14.22 -5.30
C ARG A 827 12.44 15.04 -4.72
N GLY A 828 12.18 16.25 -5.20
CA GLY A 828 11.25 17.20 -4.56
C GLY A 828 11.84 17.89 -3.33
N GLU A 829 13.09 17.62 -2.95
CA GLU A 829 13.70 18.26 -1.81
C GLU A 829 13.94 19.73 -2.12
N LEU A 830 13.42 20.63 -1.29
CA LEU A 830 13.91 22.00 -1.14
C LEU A 830 15.27 22.03 -0.39
N PRO A 831 16.09 23.09 -0.52
CA PRO A 831 17.34 23.22 0.25
C PRO A 831 17.17 23.06 1.76
N VAL A 832 16.03 23.48 2.32
CA VAL A 832 15.75 23.36 3.76
C VAL A 832 15.66 21.90 4.24
N HIS A 833 15.25 20.94 3.40
CA HIS A 833 15.28 19.51 3.73
C HIS A 833 16.72 19.03 3.91
N ARG A 834 17.61 19.41 2.99
CA ARG A 834 19.05 19.08 3.09
C ARG A 834 19.69 19.77 4.30
N ALA A 835 19.31 21.02 4.64
CA ALA A 835 19.76 21.67 5.88
C ALA A 835 19.29 20.92 7.13
N ALA A 836 18.01 20.54 7.18
CA ALA A 836 17.40 19.79 8.27
C ALA A 836 18.14 18.46 8.52
N ALA A 837 18.39 17.67 7.46
CA ALA A 837 19.09 16.38 7.53
C ALA A 837 20.57 16.48 7.89
N ASN A 838 21.24 17.60 7.60
CA ASN A 838 22.70 17.77 7.80
C ASN A 838 23.08 18.63 9.02
N GLY A 839 22.11 19.08 9.82
CA GLY A 839 22.35 19.88 11.03
C GLY A 839 22.72 21.33 10.76
N ASN A 840 22.42 21.84 9.56
CA ASN A 840 22.64 23.24 9.19
C ASN A 840 21.40 24.09 9.50
N THR A 841 21.61 25.40 9.64
CA THR A 841 20.59 26.35 10.09
C THR A 841 19.34 26.34 9.20
N VAL A 842 18.20 25.88 9.73
CA VAL A 842 16.90 25.88 9.03
C VAL A 842 16.16 27.22 9.08
N THR A 843 16.38 28.03 10.12
CA THR A 843 15.61 29.26 10.38
C THR A 843 15.73 30.32 9.28
N SER A 844 16.86 30.37 8.56
CA SER A 844 17.06 31.29 7.44
C SER A 844 16.14 31.03 6.25
N PHE A 845 15.51 29.85 6.17
CA PHE A 845 14.59 29.50 5.09
C PHE A 845 13.13 29.89 5.38
N PHE A 846 12.79 30.25 6.63
CA PHE A 846 11.45 30.64 7.07
C PHE A 846 11.35 32.13 7.51
N PRO A 847 11.72 33.12 6.68
CA PRO A 847 11.69 34.53 7.06
C PRO A 847 10.25 35.06 7.17
N GLY A 848 9.87 35.54 8.36
CA GLY A 848 8.56 36.17 8.58
C GLY A 848 8.30 37.37 7.66
N ARG A 849 7.18 37.31 6.91
CA ARG A 849 6.60 38.40 6.09
C ARG A 849 7.59 39.18 5.20
N LYS A 850 8.16 38.54 4.16
CA LYS A 850 8.75 39.26 3.00
C LYS A 850 8.30 38.65 1.66
N LYS A 851 8.39 39.45 0.58
CA LYS A 851 7.89 39.12 -0.77
C LYS A 851 8.58 37.89 -1.38
N GLY A 852 7.78 37.05 -2.03
CA GLY A 852 8.14 35.70 -2.50
C GLY A 852 7.51 34.68 -1.56
N PHE A 853 6.85 33.64 -2.09
CA PHE A 853 6.25 32.59 -1.27
C PHE A 853 7.38 31.84 -0.53
N PRO A 854 7.50 31.96 0.81
CA PRO A 854 8.44 31.14 1.55
C PRO A 854 7.88 29.71 1.64
N PRO A 855 8.75 28.69 1.77
CA PRO A 855 8.29 27.32 1.98
C PRO A 855 7.48 27.24 3.28
N GLN A 856 6.38 26.49 3.26
CA GLN A 856 5.62 26.23 4.48
C GLN A 856 6.45 25.36 5.44
N ILE A 857 6.15 25.43 6.75
CA ILE A 857 6.92 24.67 7.75
C ILE A 857 6.78 23.14 7.59
N ASN A 858 5.71 22.70 6.91
CA ASN A 858 5.34 21.31 6.64
C ASN A 858 5.44 20.94 5.15
N GLU A 859 6.24 21.64 4.34
CA GLU A 859 6.57 21.18 2.97
C GLU A 859 7.17 19.76 3.00
N THR A 860 6.93 19.01 1.92
CA THR A 860 7.36 17.62 1.77
C THR A 860 8.11 17.39 0.46
N ASP A 861 9.03 16.43 0.44
CA ASP A 861 9.64 15.92 -0.79
C ASP A 861 8.69 14.99 -1.60
N LEU A 862 9.14 14.45 -2.75
CA LEU A 862 8.34 13.54 -3.59
C LEU A 862 7.99 12.20 -2.93
N GLY A 863 8.60 11.86 -1.79
CA GLY A 863 8.22 10.72 -0.95
C GLY A 863 7.19 11.07 0.13
N GLY A 864 6.75 12.33 0.20
CA GLY A 864 5.89 12.84 1.26
C GLY A 864 6.63 13.15 2.58
N ARG A 865 7.97 13.15 2.58
CA ARG A 865 8.75 13.34 3.82
C ARG A 865 8.91 14.82 4.13
N SER A 866 8.50 15.23 5.33
CA SER A 866 8.56 16.62 5.77
C SER A 866 9.98 17.09 6.12
N VAL A 867 10.17 18.40 6.21
CA VAL A 867 11.41 19.01 6.74
C VAL A 867 11.78 18.45 8.13
N LEU A 868 10.79 18.16 8.98
CA LEU A 868 11.01 17.54 10.29
C LEU A 868 11.40 16.06 10.21
N PHE A 869 10.84 15.30 9.26
CA PHE A 869 11.25 13.93 8.96
C PHE A 869 12.74 13.88 8.58
N HIS A 870 13.18 14.82 7.73
CA HIS A 870 14.59 14.98 7.36
C HIS A 870 15.48 15.31 8.58
N ALA A 871 15.06 16.22 9.47
CA ALA A 871 15.77 16.52 10.71
C ALA A 871 15.90 15.30 11.65
N ALA A 872 14.84 14.49 11.74
CA ALA A 872 14.79 13.28 12.54
C ALA A 872 15.75 12.19 12.04
N CYS A 873 15.82 11.92 10.73
CA CYS A 873 16.84 11.03 10.15
C CYS A 873 18.27 11.52 10.44
N GLY A 874 18.50 12.83 10.33
CA GLY A 874 19.79 13.43 10.63
C GLY A 874 20.20 13.35 12.11
N GLY A 875 19.24 13.15 13.01
CA GLY A 875 19.47 13.19 14.46
C GLY A 875 19.68 14.61 15.01
N ASN A 876 19.25 15.64 14.28
CA ASN A 876 19.63 17.03 14.53
C ASN A 876 18.72 17.69 15.57
N GLU A 877 19.02 17.44 16.85
CA GLU A 877 18.24 17.89 18.02
C GLU A 877 17.84 19.38 17.98
N THR A 878 18.76 20.28 17.58
CA THR A 878 18.46 21.72 17.45
C THR A 878 17.42 21.98 16.36
N ASN A 879 17.62 21.44 15.16
CA ASN A 879 16.68 21.60 14.05
C ASN A 879 15.30 21.03 14.39
N ILE A 880 15.22 19.91 15.14
CA ILE A 880 13.94 19.36 15.63
C ILE A 880 13.23 20.37 16.55
N GLN A 881 13.92 20.93 17.55
CA GLN A 881 13.36 21.94 18.45
C GLN A 881 12.93 23.21 17.71
N GLU A 882 13.77 23.73 16.81
CA GLU A 882 13.50 24.92 16.00
C GLU A 882 12.27 24.73 15.10
N LEU A 883 12.17 23.59 14.40
CA LEU A 883 11.07 23.30 13.47
C LEU A 883 9.74 23.15 14.23
N VAL A 884 9.71 22.38 15.32
CA VAL A 884 8.50 22.21 16.15
C VAL A 884 8.07 23.54 16.77
N ARG A 885 9.01 24.36 17.26
CA ARG A 885 8.74 25.73 17.72
C ARG A 885 8.15 26.64 16.63
N MET A 886 8.48 26.41 15.36
CA MET A 886 7.93 27.12 14.20
C MET A 886 6.59 26.53 13.69
N GLY A 887 6.06 25.48 14.34
CA GLY A 887 4.78 24.85 13.99
C GLY A 887 4.89 23.64 13.06
N ALA A 888 6.05 22.99 12.97
CA ALA A 888 6.19 21.72 12.28
C ALA A 888 5.36 20.62 12.96
N SER A 889 4.62 19.83 12.19
CA SER A 889 3.80 18.73 12.70
C SER A 889 4.66 17.52 13.02
N LEU A 890 4.57 17.02 14.26
CA LEU A 890 5.20 15.78 14.72
C LEU A 890 4.59 14.53 14.06
N GLU A 891 3.36 14.64 13.54
CA GLU A 891 2.53 13.52 13.08
C GLU A 891 2.35 13.48 11.55
N LEU A 892 3.08 14.32 10.80
CA LEU A 892 3.02 14.29 9.33
C LEU A 892 3.80 13.09 8.78
N VAL A 893 3.10 12.21 8.05
CA VAL A 893 3.64 10.94 7.55
C VAL A 893 3.96 10.96 6.05
N ASP A 894 4.94 10.15 5.67
CA ASP A 894 5.34 9.92 4.28
C ASP A 894 4.32 9.05 3.49
N HIS A 895 4.66 8.73 2.23
CA HIS A 895 3.81 7.89 1.38
C HIS A 895 3.55 6.48 1.97
N GLU A 896 4.47 5.93 2.76
CA GLU A 896 4.34 4.63 3.44
C GLU A 896 3.62 4.72 4.81
N GLY A 897 3.36 5.94 5.30
CA GLY A 897 2.80 6.17 6.63
C GLY A 897 3.85 6.23 7.74
N ARG A 898 5.13 6.47 7.42
CA ARG A 898 6.20 6.68 8.41
C ARG A 898 6.24 8.16 8.82
N GLY A 899 6.21 8.43 10.12
CA GLY A 899 6.38 9.78 10.68
C GLY A 899 7.83 10.08 11.09
N PRO A 900 8.13 11.30 11.57
CA PRO A 900 9.45 11.68 12.10
C PRO A 900 9.99 10.73 13.17
N LEU A 901 9.12 10.17 14.03
CA LEU A 901 9.53 9.21 15.06
C LEU A 901 10.01 7.87 14.46
N HIS A 902 9.35 7.36 13.41
CA HIS A 902 9.89 6.23 12.62
C HIS A 902 11.25 6.58 12.02
N ALA A 903 11.35 7.77 11.43
CA ALA A 903 12.56 8.25 10.75
C ALA A 903 13.79 8.30 11.67
N ALA A 904 13.62 8.77 12.92
CA ALA A 904 14.66 8.79 13.93
C ALA A 904 15.08 7.37 14.37
N VAL A 905 14.14 6.44 14.52
CA VAL A 905 14.44 5.05 14.89
C VAL A 905 15.17 4.30 13.77
N MET A 906 14.71 4.42 12.52
CA MET A 906 15.32 3.78 11.35
C MET A 906 16.75 4.28 11.07
N ALA A 907 17.04 5.52 11.49
CA ALA A 907 18.38 6.12 11.46
C ALA A 907 19.21 5.85 12.74
N ASN A 908 18.69 5.07 13.69
CA ASN A 908 19.27 4.82 15.02
C ASN A 908 19.70 6.12 15.75
N ARG A 909 18.77 7.06 15.93
CA ARG A 909 18.99 8.37 16.56
C ARG A 909 18.32 8.46 17.94
N PRO A 910 18.82 7.79 18.99
CA PRO A 910 18.12 7.66 20.27
C PRO A 910 17.83 9.01 20.96
N ARG A 911 18.67 10.03 20.76
CA ARG A 911 18.43 11.38 21.27
C ARG A 911 17.29 12.10 20.55
N ALA A 912 17.23 11.97 19.22
CA ALA A 912 16.12 12.52 18.43
C ALA A 912 14.81 11.79 18.75
N VAL A 913 14.84 10.46 18.97
CA VAL A 913 13.68 9.69 19.45
C VAL A 913 13.19 10.25 20.79
N ARG A 914 14.07 10.39 21.79
CA ARG A 914 13.72 10.97 23.10
C ARG A 914 13.13 12.37 22.96
N LEU A 915 13.79 13.26 22.22
CA LEU A 915 13.36 14.64 22.03
C LEU A 915 11.99 14.74 21.32
N LEU A 916 11.74 13.94 20.29
CA LEU A 916 10.44 13.91 19.61
C LEU A 916 9.32 13.49 20.56
N LEU A 917 9.57 12.48 21.40
CA LEU A 917 8.61 12.02 22.40
C LEU A 917 8.40 13.07 23.52
N GLU A 918 9.47 13.74 24.00
CA GLU A 918 9.40 14.87 24.94
C GLU A 918 8.61 16.07 24.38
N LEU A 919 8.58 16.23 23.06
CA LEU A 919 7.79 17.24 22.35
C LEU A 919 6.34 16.80 22.04
N GLY A 920 5.95 15.57 22.40
CA GLY A 920 4.59 15.04 22.24
C GLY A 920 4.36 14.16 21.01
N ALA A 921 5.40 13.62 20.36
CA ALA A 921 5.22 12.68 19.24
C ALA A 921 4.62 11.35 19.71
N TYR A 922 3.66 10.80 18.96
CA TYR A 922 2.87 9.66 19.42
C TYR A 922 3.61 8.32 19.20
N PRO A 923 3.94 7.52 20.23
CA PRO A 923 4.76 6.31 20.08
C PRO A 923 4.04 5.13 19.39
N TYR A 924 2.74 5.27 19.12
CA TYR A 924 1.91 4.25 18.48
C TYR A 924 1.53 4.59 17.03
N THR A 925 2.15 5.60 16.40
CA THR A 925 2.01 5.83 14.95
C THR A 925 2.30 4.55 14.17
N VAL A 926 1.54 4.29 13.10
CA VAL A 926 1.64 3.04 12.32
C VAL A 926 1.73 3.29 10.81
N THR A 927 2.49 2.45 10.11
CA THR A 927 2.57 2.47 8.64
C THR A 927 1.28 1.96 7.98
N LYS A 928 0.99 2.45 6.77
CA LYS A 928 -0.29 2.22 6.08
C LYS A 928 -0.54 0.75 5.75
N SER A 929 0.46 0.05 5.21
CA SER A 929 0.26 -1.29 4.63
C SER A 929 0.34 -2.42 5.65
N PHE A 930 1.07 -2.26 6.77
CA PHE A 930 1.35 -3.35 7.73
C PHE A 930 1.23 -2.97 9.22
N GLY A 931 0.82 -1.75 9.53
CA GLY A 931 0.61 -1.32 10.91
C GLY A 931 1.88 -1.22 11.76
N LEU A 932 3.06 -1.05 11.15
CA LEU A 932 4.34 -1.13 11.88
C LEU A 932 4.57 0.14 12.70
N THR A 933 4.78 -0.03 14.01
CA THR A 933 5.15 1.06 14.94
C THR A 933 6.65 1.34 14.91
N PRO A 934 7.13 2.49 15.42
CA PRO A 934 8.56 2.76 15.56
C PRO A 934 9.32 1.65 16.29
N LEU A 935 8.71 1.02 17.30
CA LEU A 935 9.31 -0.11 18.02
C LEU A 935 9.49 -1.37 17.14
N HIS A 936 8.61 -1.63 16.16
CA HIS A 936 8.85 -2.69 15.18
C HIS A 936 10.11 -2.40 14.35
N PHE A 937 10.28 -1.15 13.90
CA PHE A 937 11.46 -0.75 13.12
C PHE A 937 12.77 -0.81 13.91
N ALA A 938 12.75 -0.46 15.21
CA ALA A 938 13.91 -0.65 16.09
C ALA A 938 14.39 -2.11 16.08
N CYS A 939 13.44 -3.05 16.10
CA CYS A 939 13.69 -4.49 16.09
C CYS A 939 13.98 -5.09 14.71
N ILE A 940 13.70 -4.37 13.62
CA ILE A 940 14.09 -4.75 12.24
C ILE A 940 15.55 -4.40 12.00
N TYR A 941 15.93 -3.14 12.29
CA TYR A 941 17.28 -2.63 11.99
C TYR A 941 18.30 -2.83 13.11
N GLY A 942 17.88 -3.25 14.30
CA GLY A 942 18.78 -3.48 15.44
C GLY A 942 19.11 -2.21 16.23
N SER A 943 18.27 -1.18 16.11
CA SER A 943 18.40 0.15 16.75
C SER A 943 18.10 0.09 18.26
N HIS A 944 18.80 -0.78 18.99
CA HIS A 944 18.49 -1.11 20.38
C HIS A 944 18.53 0.12 21.30
N GLU A 945 19.44 1.08 21.06
CA GLU A 945 19.52 2.32 21.85
C GLU A 945 18.22 3.16 21.79
N CYS A 946 17.38 2.96 20.76
CA CYS A 946 16.08 3.62 20.64
C CYS A 946 14.95 2.89 21.40
N ILE A 947 15.14 1.63 21.82
CA ILE A 947 14.10 0.83 22.49
C ILE A 947 13.78 1.39 23.87
N LYS A 948 14.80 1.69 24.69
CA LYS A 948 14.60 2.36 26.00
C LYS A 948 13.81 3.67 25.87
N PRO A 949 14.23 4.69 25.08
CA PRO A 949 13.41 5.89 24.87
C PRO A 949 11.96 5.64 24.45
N LEU A 950 11.66 4.60 23.66
CA LEU A 950 10.29 4.27 23.25
C LEU A 950 9.46 3.59 24.35
N LEU A 951 10.10 2.91 25.30
CA LEU A 951 9.46 2.17 26.40
C LEU A 951 9.50 2.93 27.75
N ASP A 952 10.39 3.91 27.88
CA ASP A 952 10.53 4.78 29.04
C ASP A 952 9.25 5.61 29.23
N SER A 953 8.82 5.74 30.48
CA SER A 953 7.53 6.34 30.86
C SER A 953 7.50 7.86 30.66
N LEU A 954 6.64 8.32 29.76
CA LEU A 954 6.28 9.74 29.61
C LEU A 954 4.83 9.97 30.08
N TYR A 955 4.60 11.15 30.65
CA TYR A 955 3.31 11.55 31.22
C TYR A 955 2.76 12.76 30.46
N GLU A 956 1.54 12.63 29.94
CA GLU A 956 0.73 13.75 29.49
C GLU A 956 -0.62 13.67 30.22
N GLY A 957 -0.89 14.66 31.09
CA GLY A 957 -1.87 14.44 32.15
C GLY A 957 -1.43 13.33 33.11
N ASN A 958 -2.39 12.59 33.68
CA ASN A 958 -2.10 11.46 34.58
C ASN A 958 -1.85 10.14 33.84
N ASP A 959 -1.84 10.14 32.50
CA ASP A 959 -1.81 8.94 31.69
C ASP A 959 -0.39 8.60 31.19
N LEU A 960 -0.10 7.30 31.13
CA LEU A 960 1.22 6.76 30.78
C LEU A 960 1.33 6.51 29.27
N ILE A 961 2.16 7.29 28.58
CA ILE A 961 2.39 7.18 27.14
C ILE A 961 3.71 6.43 26.89
N THR A 962 3.62 5.16 26.50
CA THR A 962 4.79 4.29 26.19
C THR A 962 4.49 3.31 25.04
N ALA A 963 5.44 3.07 24.14
CA ALA A 963 5.22 2.17 23.00
C ALA A 963 4.77 0.77 23.46
N ASN A 964 3.71 0.25 22.84
CA ASN A 964 3.20 -1.08 23.19
C ASN A 964 4.12 -2.18 22.64
N ARG A 965 4.99 -2.69 23.52
CA ARG A 965 5.93 -3.81 23.27
C ARG A 965 5.32 -5.09 22.72
N ASN A 966 4.04 -5.33 22.97
CA ASN A 966 3.29 -6.51 22.53
C ASN A 966 2.30 -6.19 21.39
N LYS A 967 2.41 -5.00 20.76
CA LYS A 967 1.60 -4.64 19.59
C LYS A 967 1.91 -5.59 18.44
N TRP A 968 0.86 -6.08 17.79
CA TRP A 968 0.96 -6.85 16.54
C TRP A 968 0.92 -5.93 15.32
N SER A 969 1.59 -6.34 14.24
CA SER A 969 1.33 -5.85 12.88
C SER A 969 -0.12 -6.12 12.46
N VAL A 970 -0.62 -5.39 11.46
CA VAL A 970 -2.00 -5.55 10.93
C VAL A 970 -1.96 -5.63 9.40
N GLY A 971 -3.01 -6.14 8.76
CA GLY A 971 -3.13 -6.12 7.29
C GLY A 971 -2.15 -7.02 6.51
N GLY A 972 -1.45 -7.94 7.18
CA GLY A 972 -0.48 -8.83 6.52
C GLY A 972 0.16 -9.83 7.48
N PRO A 973 1.46 -10.17 7.30
CA PRO A 973 2.14 -11.14 8.17
C PRO A 973 2.14 -10.68 9.63
N ASN A 974 1.68 -11.56 10.52
CA ASN A 974 1.40 -11.24 11.93
C ASN A 974 2.60 -11.56 12.84
N PHE A 975 3.21 -10.52 13.40
CA PHE A 975 4.34 -10.59 14.33
C PHE A 975 4.33 -9.41 15.31
N GLN A 976 5.13 -9.53 16.38
CA GLN A 976 5.39 -8.48 17.38
C GLN A 976 6.87 -8.05 17.33
N PRO A 977 7.27 -6.91 17.94
CA PRO A 977 8.67 -6.45 17.94
C PRO A 977 9.70 -7.52 18.34
N ILE A 978 9.40 -8.35 19.35
CA ILE A 978 10.32 -9.42 19.78
C ILE A 978 10.60 -10.47 18.69
N HIS A 979 9.61 -10.82 17.87
CA HIS A 979 9.77 -11.77 16.76
C HIS A 979 10.72 -11.22 15.68
N LEU A 980 10.68 -9.91 15.45
CA LEU A 980 11.56 -9.21 14.51
C LEU A 980 13.00 -9.14 15.04
N ALA A 981 13.17 -8.82 16.33
CA ALA A 981 14.48 -8.83 16.98
C ALA A 981 15.15 -10.21 16.93
N VAL A 982 14.38 -11.27 17.22
CA VAL A 982 14.83 -12.67 17.15
C VAL A 982 15.23 -13.06 15.72
N SER A 983 14.34 -12.87 14.74
CA SER A 983 14.54 -13.33 13.35
C SER A 983 15.66 -12.59 12.60
N ASN A 984 15.95 -11.35 12.97
CA ASN A 984 17.09 -10.59 12.45
C ASN A 984 18.38 -10.79 13.28
N GLY A 985 18.33 -11.56 14.38
CA GLY A 985 19.48 -11.89 15.21
C GLY A 985 19.96 -10.77 16.15
N HIS A 986 19.13 -9.79 16.43
CA HIS A 986 19.47 -8.61 17.24
C HIS A 986 19.41 -8.92 18.74
N VAL A 987 20.50 -9.51 19.26
CA VAL A 987 20.65 -9.95 20.65
C VAL A 987 20.28 -8.86 21.67
N GLU A 988 20.79 -7.64 21.50
CA GLU A 988 20.54 -6.54 22.46
C GLU A 988 19.10 -6.00 22.38
N CYS A 989 18.47 -6.00 21.19
CA CYS A 989 17.05 -5.68 21.07
C CYS A 989 16.19 -6.69 21.83
N THR A 990 16.50 -7.99 21.69
CA THR A 990 15.80 -9.05 22.42
C THR A 990 16.01 -8.94 23.93
N ARG A 991 17.24 -8.63 24.37
CA ARG A 991 17.55 -8.39 25.79
C ARG A 991 16.73 -7.25 26.38
N GLU A 992 16.70 -6.10 25.71
CA GLU A 992 15.96 -4.93 26.20
C GLU A 992 14.45 -5.19 26.23
N LEU A 993 13.89 -5.81 25.18
CA LEU A 993 12.47 -6.21 25.16
C LEU A 993 12.09 -7.20 26.27
N LEU A 994 12.92 -8.22 26.52
CA LEU A 994 12.70 -9.17 27.62
C LEU A 994 12.77 -8.46 28.98
N SER A 995 13.75 -7.58 29.19
CA SER A 995 13.89 -6.80 30.43
C SER A 995 12.70 -5.87 30.69
N ALA A 996 12.04 -5.40 29.63
CA ALA A 996 10.81 -4.60 29.70
C ALA A 996 9.52 -5.43 29.85
N GLY A 997 9.60 -6.76 29.94
CA GLY A 997 8.45 -7.64 30.09
C GLY A 997 7.62 -7.78 28.80
N SER A 998 8.29 -8.01 27.66
CA SER A 998 7.64 -8.43 26.42
C SER A 998 7.24 -9.91 26.49
N ASP A 999 6.14 -10.28 25.83
CA ASP A 999 5.64 -11.65 25.88
C ASP A 999 6.49 -12.61 25.02
N SER A 1000 7.18 -13.54 25.67
CA SER A 1000 8.06 -14.51 25.02
C SER A 1000 7.35 -15.78 24.52
N ASN A 1001 6.03 -15.88 24.71
CA ASN A 1001 5.26 -17.12 24.50
C ASN A 1001 4.21 -17.02 23.37
N LYS A 1002 4.00 -15.83 22.78
CA LYS A 1002 3.07 -15.67 21.65
C LYS A 1002 3.64 -16.29 20.39
N LEU A 1003 2.77 -16.87 19.55
CA LEU A 1003 3.17 -17.56 18.33
C LEU A 1003 3.02 -16.64 17.12
N CYS A 1004 4.06 -16.53 16.30
CA CYS A 1004 4.00 -15.88 14.99
C CYS A 1004 3.96 -16.93 13.87
N ASN A 1005 3.33 -16.59 12.74
CA ASN A 1005 3.25 -17.46 11.55
C ASN A 1005 4.23 -17.03 10.44
N ASN A 1006 4.78 -15.82 10.56
CA ASN A 1006 5.63 -15.18 9.56
C ASN A 1006 6.65 -14.28 10.27
N TYR A 1007 7.79 -14.05 9.65
CA TYR A 1007 8.74 -13.00 10.08
C TYR A 1007 9.33 -12.25 8.89
N VAL A 1008 9.82 -11.03 9.14
CA VAL A 1008 10.56 -10.21 8.17
C VAL A 1008 12.04 -10.23 8.53
N ARG A 1009 12.89 -10.52 7.55
CA ARG A 1009 14.35 -10.51 7.68
C ARG A 1009 14.97 -9.53 6.70
N VAL A 1010 15.83 -8.65 7.19
CA VAL A 1010 16.65 -7.75 6.38
C VAL A 1010 17.88 -8.50 5.86
N LYS A 1011 18.08 -8.51 4.55
CA LYS A 1011 19.31 -8.99 3.92
C LYS A 1011 20.23 -7.79 3.64
N LYS A 1012 21.52 -7.97 3.92
CA LYS A 1012 22.54 -7.04 3.44
C LYS A 1012 22.55 -7.06 1.90
N PRO A 1013 22.40 -5.94 1.20
CA PRO A 1013 22.34 -5.92 -0.26
C PRO A 1013 23.63 -6.45 -0.88
N ARG A 1014 23.49 -7.28 -1.93
CA ARG A 1014 24.64 -7.80 -2.68
C ARG A 1014 25.23 -6.76 -3.63
N ARG A 1015 24.39 -5.87 -4.18
CA ARG A 1015 24.73 -4.69 -4.99
C ARG A 1015 23.61 -3.66 -4.87
N GLY A 1016 23.97 -2.38 -4.76
CA GLY A 1016 23.02 -1.28 -4.61
C GLY A 1016 22.89 -0.80 -3.15
N PRO A 1017 22.30 0.39 -2.93
CA PRO A 1017 22.29 1.07 -1.64
C PRO A 1017 21.09 0.74 -0.74
N LEU A 1018 20.16 -0.12 -1.20
CA LEU A 1018 18.87 -0.36 -0.54
C LEU A 1018 18.88 -1.72 0.16
N ASP A 1019 18.36 -1.79 1.37
CA ASP A 1019 18.16 -3.06 2.07
C ASP A 1019 17.12 -3.93 1.34
N GLU A 1020 17.47 -5.18 1.07
CA GLU A 1020 16.55 -6.18 0.53
C GLU A 1020 15.84 -6.89 1.69
N THR A 1021 14.53 -6.72 1.85
CA THR A 1021 13.78 -7.49 2.85
C THR A 1021 13.14 -8.74 2.28
N GLU A 1022 13.25 -9.82 3.05
CA GLU A 1022 12.62 -11.11 2.80
C GLU A 1022 11.58 -11.37 3.87
N VAL A 1023 10.44 -11.94 3.46
CA VAL A 1023 9.40 -12.42 4.37
C VAL A 1023 9.44 -13.93 4.31
N VAL A 1024 9.53 -14.57 5.47
CA VAL A 1024 9.57 -16.02 5.60
C VAL A 1024 8.29 -16.47 6.27
N VAL A 1025 7.52 -17.29 5.55
CA VAL A 1025 6.39 -18.04 6.09
C VAL A 1025 6.95 -19.21 6.91
N LEU A 1026 6.52 -19.35 8.15
CA LEU A 1026 6.96 -20.44 9.02
C LEU A 1026 6.16 -21.72 8.72
N PRO A 1027 6.76 -22.92 8.80
CA PRO A 1027 6.07 -24.18 8.55
C PRO A 1027 5.00 -24.50 9.61
N SER A 1028 5.10 -23.87 10.78
CA SER A 1028 4.11 -23.89 11.85
C SER A 1028 4.18 -22.55 12.60
N PRO A 1029 3.14 -22.17 13.37
CA PRO A 1029 3.26 -21.08 14.34
C PRO A 1029 4.42 -21.35 15.32
N MET A 1030 5.24 -20.35 15.61
CA MET A 1030 6.40 -20.47 16.52
C MET A 1030 6.48 -19.32 17.50
N SER A 1031 6.81 -19.63 18.76
CA SER A 1031 7.19 -18.67 19.79
C SER A 1031 8.55 -18.02 19.49
N PRO A 1032 8.89 -16.88 20.11
CA PRO A 1032 10.24 -16.29 20.07
C PRO A 1032 11.38 -17.27 20.38
N PHE A 1033 11.17 -18.24 21.29
CA PHE A 1033 12.18 -19.27 21.58
C PHE A 1033 12.35 -20.25 20.41
N GLU A 1034 11.25 -20.82 19.92
CA GLU A 1034 11.26 -21.77 18.79
C GLU A 1034 11.78 -21.12 17.51
N LEU A 1035 11.40 -19.86 17.27
CA LEU A 1035 11.91 -19.04 16.16
C LEU A 1035 13.43 -18.81 16.28
N ALA A 1036 13.95 -18.56 17.48
CA ALA A 1036 15.40 -18.42 17.70
C ALA A 1036 16.15 -19.73 17.38
N VAL A 1037 15.58 -20.88 17.76
CA VAL A 1037 16.12 -22.21 17.40
C VAL A 1037 16.04 -22.46 15.90
N PHE A 1038 14.91 -22.16 15.26
CA PHE A 1038 14.68 -22.33 13.82
C PHE A 1038 15.62 -21.49 12.95
N VAL A 1039 15.88 -20.24 13.36
CA VAL A 1039 16.85 -19.34 12.69
C VAL A 1039 18.30 -19.69 13.05
N GLY A 1040 18.54 -20.60 14.01
CA GLY A 1040 19.86 -21.08 14.41
C GLY A 1040 20.61 -20.16 15.38
N ASN A 1041 19.93 -19.22 16.03
CA ASN A 1041 20.54 -18.28 16.98
C ASN A 1041 20.50 -18.82 18.42
N SER A 1042 21.48 -19.67 18.75
CA SER A 1042 21.63 -20.30 20.07
C SER A 1042 21.79 -19.31 21.23
N THR A 1043 22.41 -18.14 20.99
CA THR A 1043 22.56 -17.09 22.00
C THR A 1043 21.21 -16.48 22.38
N ILE A 1044 20.36 -16.18 21.40
CA ILE A 1044 19.01 -15.66 21.64
C ILE A 1044 18.12 -16.74 22.27
N ALA A 1045 18.17 -17.99 21.80
CA ALA A 1045 17.41 -19.09 22.37
C ALA A 1045 17.75 -19.29 23.87
N SER A 1046 19.04 -19.30 24.23
CA SER A 1046 19.50 -19.37 25.62
C SER A 1046 19.08 -18.15 26.46
N MET A 1047 19.10 -16.94 25.87
CA MET A 1047 18.62 -15.73 26.54
C MET A 1047 17.13 -15.80 26.86
N ILE A 1048 16.28 -16.23 25.92
CA ILE A 1048 14.83 -16.35 26.14
C ILE A 1048 14.56 -17.43 27.21
N SER A 1049 15.19 -18.60 27.08
CA SER A 1049 15.06 -19.70 28.04
C SER A 1049 15.48 -19.33 29.46
N SER A 1050 16.49 -18.47 29.63
CA SER A 1050 16.91 -17.98 30.95
C SER A 1050 15.98 -16.91 31.56
N HIS A 1051 15.18 -16.22 30.74
CA HIS A 1051 14.19 -15.23 31.21
C HIS A 1051 12.80 -15.84 31.42
N SER A 1052 12.48 -16.98 30.79
CA SER A 1052 11.21 -17.68 30.94
C SER A 1052 11.13 -18.50 32.25
N THR A 1053 11.17 -17.83 33.41
CA THR A 1053 11.20 -18.49 34.74
C THR A 1053 9.88 -19.12 35.20
N ASN A 1054 8.88 -19.24 34.32
CA ASN A 1054 7.53 -19.76 34.62
C ASN A 1054 7.17 -20.97 33.75
N TRP A 1055 7.97 -22.04 33.81
CA TRP A 1055 7.63 -23.36 33.25
C TRP A 1055 7.74 -24.41 34.37
N ILE A 1056 6.58 -24.82 34.90
CA ILE A 1056 6.32 -26.07 35.62
C ILE A 1056 5.19 -26.76 34.86
#